data_AF-A0A439TFZ8-F1
#
_entry.id   AF-A0A439TFZ8-F1
#
_cell.length_a   1.000
_cell.length_b   1.000
_cell.length_c   1.000
_cell.angle_alpha   90.00
_cell.angle_beta   90.00
_cell.angle_gamma   90.00
#
_symmetry.space_group_name_H-M   'P 1'
#
loop_
_entity.id
_entity.type
_entity.pdbx_description
1 polymer ?
#
loop_
_entity_poly.entity_id
_entity_poly.type
_entity_poly.pdbx_seq_one_letter_code
_entity_poly.pdbx_strand_id
1 'polypeptide(L)'
;MKLTLSWLKDHLETDASLAEIVERLTSIGLEVEHVDDRSSLKPFVIAKVLTAVQHPDADRLRVLTVDTGDGKAPVQVVCGAPNARAGLIGAFAAPGTYIPGIDVTLAVGKIRGVESHGMMCSERELELSEEHDGIIDLPADAPVGTSYAAYAHLDDPVIEINLTPNRPDATSVYGIARDLAASGLGRLVGGAIKPHAGDGMCPVKVKIEAPELCPGFALRLVRGVKNGPSPKWLQQRLIAIGLRPISALVDITNYVTFDRGRPLHVFDANKVAGNLTVRRARDGEKVLALDGREYTLTPDMCVIADEDGVESIAGIMGGEHSGCDENTTDVLIESALWDPITTARTGRTLGIISDARYRFERGVDPEFMVPGVELATKLVLDFCGGTPTETEVVGYAGHVEKIVSFPLSEVKRLTGIEVPRDGSLAILSRLGFKPEGVGDVINVAVPSWRPDVDGKADLVEEVMRIHGVDNIAPQPLGAHDAVNAKILTVLQVRTRAAKRALAVRGMMEAVTWSFIPAKHAELFGGDQTALKLANPIAADMSDMRPSLLPGLIAAAQRNADKGIGDVALFEVSGTYEGDAADQQRRVAAGVRRGTAKLDGSGRHWAGNAGSVGVFDAKADAIAALEACGAPVERLQIEAGGPAWYHP
;
A
#
# COMPACT_ATOMS: atom_id res chain seq x y z
N MET A 1 -1.70 -4.32 -3.64
CA MET A 1 -2.57 -5.06 -4.59
C MET A 1 -2.96 -6.36 -3.92
N LYS A 2 -4.25 -6.67 -3.82
CA LYS A 2 -4.75 -7.92 -3.22
C LYS A 2 -5.33 -8.83 -4.28
N LEU A 3 -5.15 -10.14 -4.11
CA LEU A 3 -5.76 -11.17 -4.94
C LEU A 3 -5.89 -12.48 -4.15
N THR A 4 -6.85 -13.31 -4.54
CA THR A 4 -6.98 -14.65 -3.96
C THR A 4 -6.18 -15.68 -4.77
N LEU A 5 -5.77 -16.77 -4.13
CA LEU A 5 -5.01 -17.84 -4.79
C LEU A 5 -5.82 -18.50 -5.91
N SER A 6 -7.12 -18.76 -5.70
CA SER A 6 -7.96 -19.34 -6.75
C SER A 6 -8.09 -18.41 -7.96
N TRP A 7 -8.19 -17.10 -7.75
CA TRP A 7 -8.26 -16.12 -8.83
C TRP A 7 -6.96 -16.05 -9.63
N LEU A 8 -5.80 -16.14 -8.96
CA LEU A 8 -4.52 -16.26 -9.65
C LEU A 8 -4.49 -17.49 -10.56
N LYS A 9 -5.01 -18.63 -10.10
CA LYS A 9 -5.02 -19.90 -10.83
C LYS A 9 -5.95 -19.92 -12.04
N ASP A 10 -6.90 -19.00 -12.17
CA ASP A 10 -7.67 -18.83 -13.41
C ASP A 10 -6.78 -18.38 -14.58
N HIS A 11 -5.67 -17.72 -14.28
CA HIS A 11 -4.71 -17.21 -15.27
C HIS A 11 -3.38 -17.95 -15.25
N LEU A 12 -3.11 -18.75 -14.22
CA LEU A 12 -1.86 -19.49 -14.05
C LEU A 12 -2.13 -20.97 -13.79
N GLU A 13 -1.87 -21.81 -14.79
CA GLU A 13 -1.83 -23.26 -14.61
C GLU A 13 -0.52 -23.65 -13.92
N THR A 14 -0.61 -24.06 -12.65
CA THR A 14 0.55 -24.43 -11.84
C THR A 14 0.19 -25.42 -10.72
N ASP A 15 1.14 -26.32 -10.43
CA ASP A 15 1.08 -27.25 -9.30
C ASP A 15 1.80 -26.69 -8.05
N ALA A 16 2.38 -25.48 -8.15
CA ALA A 16 3.09 -24.86 -7.05
C ALA A 16 2.17 -24.58 -5.85
N SER A 17 2.75 -24.75 -4.67
CA SER A 17 2.15 -24.41 -3.39
C SER A 17 2.07 -22.90 -3.18
N LEU A 18 1.23 -22.46 -2.23
CA LEU A 18 1.13 -21.05 -1.84
C LEU A 18 2.50 -20.49 -1.41
N ALA A 19 3.27 -21.27 -0.65
CA ALA A 19 4.60 -20.87 -0.18
C ALA A 19 5.57 -20.61 -1.36
N GLU A 20 5.61 -21.52 -2.34
CA GLU A 20 6.44 -21.37 -3.53
C GLU A 20 6.03 -20.15 -4.37
N ILE A 21 4.72 -19.88 -4.48
CA ILE A 21 4.20 -18.69 -5.17
C ILE A 21 4.65 -17.42 -4.46
N VAL A 22 4.46 -17.33 -3.14
CA VAL A 22 4.79 -16.14 -2.33
C VAL A 22 6.29 -15.84 -2.34
N GLU A 23 7.12 -16.87 -2.17
CA GLU A 23 8.56 -16.74 -2.25
C GLU A 23 8.98 -16.27 -3.66
N ARG A 24 8.41 -16.88 -4.71
CA ARG A 24 8.75 -16.53 -6.08
C ARG A 24 8.35 -15.09 -6.41
N LEU A 25 7.14 -14.65 -6.06
CA LEU A 25 6.69 -13.27 -6.25
C LEU A 25 7.71 -12.27 -5.69
N THR A 26 8.11 -12.47 -4.44
CA THR A 26 9.08 -11.59 -3.78
C THR A 26 10.43 -11.62 -4.50
N SER A 27 10.92 -12.81 -4.89
CA SER A 27 12.21 -12.95 -5.58
C SER A 27 12.29 -12.26 -6.95
N ILE A 28 11.15 -12.06 -7.64
CA ILE A 28 11.07 -11.42 -8.97
C ILE A 28 10.68 -9.94 -8.91
N GLY A 29 10.65 -9.35 -7.70
CA GLY A 29 10.38 -7.93 -7.47
C GLY A 29 8.91 -7.58 -7.19
N LEU A 30 8.06 -8.57 -6.91
CA LEU A 30 6.67 -8.38 -6.47
C LEU A 30 6.58 -8.74 -4.98
N GLU A 31 7.04 -7.82 -4.12
CA GLU A 31 7.14 -8.05 -2.67
C GLU A 31 5.78 -8.35 -2.05
N VAL A 32 5.67 -9.52 -1.42
CA VAL A 32 4.47 -9.90 -0.67
C VAL A 32 4.56 -9.33 0.75
N GLU A 33 3.69 -8.38 1.08
CA GLU A 33 3.65 -7.76 2.42
C GLU A 33 2.93 -8.64 3.42
N HIS A 34 1.86 -9.29 2.96
CA HIS A 34 0.98 -10.05 3.82
C HIS A 34 0.30 -11.20 3.07
N VAL A 35 0.07 -12.29 3.78
CA VAL A 35 -0.73 -13.42 3.30
C VAL A 35 -1.74 -13.74 4.39
N ASP A 36 -3.02 -13.61 4.07
CA ASP A 36 -4.11 -14.07 4.93
C ASP A 36 -4.49 -15.48 4.49
N ASP A 37 -3.87 -16.48 5.13
CA ASP A 37 -4.19 -17.90 4.94
C ASP A 37 -4.90 -18.44 6.18
N ARG A 38 -6.20 -18.69 6.03
CA ARG A 38 -7.04 -19.32 7.06
C ARG A 38 -7.31 -20.79 6.77
N SER A 39 -6.41 -21.46 6.06
CA SER A 39 -6.50 -22.90 5.78
C SER A 39 -6.62 -23.76 7.04
N SER A 40 -6.12 -23.29 8.19
CA SER A 40 -6.31 -23.89 9.50
C SER A 40 -7.80 -24.02 9.91
N LEU A 41 -8.69 -23.19 9.35
CA LEU A 41 -10.11 -23.16 9.65
C LEU A 41 -10.96 -24.17 8.84
N LYS A 42 -10.36 -24.87 7.87
CA LYS A 42 -11.07 -25.87 7.05
C LYS A 42 -11.77 -26.99 7.85
N PRO A 43 -11.17 -27.55 8.93
CA PRO A 43 -11.78 -28.65 9.69
C PRO A 43 -13.00 -28.26 10.54
N PHE A 44 -13.27 -26.97 10.72
CA PHE A 44 -14.38 -26.49 11.53
C PHE A 44 -15.67 -26.53 10.71
N VAL A 45 -16.76 -26.99 11.32
CA VAL A 45 -18.06 -27.15 10.65
C VAL A 45 -19.14 -26.33 11.36
N ILE A 46 -20.14 -25.89 10.60
CA ILE A 46 -21.32 -25.26 11.16
C ILE A 46 -22.17 -26.32 11.85
N ALA A 47 -22.48 -26.12 13.12
CA ALA A 47 -23.24 -27.05 13.93
C ALA A 47 -24.36 -26.33 14.70
N LYS A 48 -25.43 -27.08 15.01
CA LYS A 48 -26.59 -26.57 15.74
C LYS A 48 -26.69 -27.19 17.13
N VAL A 49 -26.82 -26.36 18.15
CA VAL A 49 -27.12 -26.79 19.51
C VAL A 49 -28.59 -27.20 19.59
N LEU A 50 -28.87 -28.49 19.79
CA LEU A 50 -30.23 -29.03 19.94
C LEU A 50 -30.77 -28.81 21.35
N THR A 51 -29.96 -29.13 22.36
CA THR A 51 -30.31 -28.91 23.78
C THR A 51 -29.12 -28.33 24.54
N ALA A 52 -29.40 -27.57 25.60
CA ALA A 52 -28.41 -26.97 26.48
C ALA A 52 -28.88 -27.07 27.93
N VAL A 53 -28.44 -28.10 28.65
CA VAL A 53 -28.84 -28.35 30.05
C VAL A 53 -27.73 -27.97 31.01
N GLN A 54 -28.09 -27.64 32.25
CA GLN A 54 -27.12 -27.32 33.30
C GLN A 54 -26.21 -28.53 33.58
N HIS A 55 -24.90 -28.32 33.70
CA HIS A 55 -23.98 -29.38 34.08
C HIS A 55 -24.23 -29.82 35.54
N PRO A 56 -24.33 -31.12 35.85
CA PRO A 56 -24.69 -31.62 37.18
C PRO A 56 -23.71 -31.19 38.27
N ASP A 57 -22.41 -31.14 37.96
CA ASP A 57 -21.33 -30.82 38.90
C ASP A 57 -20.63 -29.46 38.65
N ALA A 58 -21.28 -28.53 37.93
CA ALA A 58 -20.72 -27.20 37.68
C ALA A 58 -21.78 -26.13 37.32
N ASP A 59 -21.77 -25.01 38.06
CA ASP A 59 -22.72 -23.91 37.86
C ASP A 59 -22.46 -23.10 36.58
N ARG A 60 -21.22 -23.06 36.10
CA ARG A 60 -20.81 -22.27 34.92
C ARG A 60 -20.70 -23.08 33.63
N LEU A 61 -21.01 -24.37 33.66
CA LEU A 61 -20.93 -25.24 32.48
C LEU A 61 -22.32 -25.72 32.07
N ARG A 62 -22.51 -25.91 30.77
CA ARG A 62 -23.68 -26.54 30.18
C ARG A 62 -23.26 -27.81 29.44
N VAL A 63 -24.13 -28.81 29.46
CA VAL A 63 -24.01 -29.99 28.61
C VAL A 63 -24.90 -29.76 27.40
N LEU A 64 -24.28 -29.67 26.24
CA LEU A 64 -24.92 -29.44 24.96
C LEU A 64 -25.10 -30.77 24.23
N THR A 65 -26.20 -30.90 23.51
CA THR A 65 -26.30 -31.89 22.42
C THR A 65 -26.26 -31.15 21.10
N VAL A 66 -25.32 -31.48 20.23
CA VAL A 66 -24.97 -30.71 19.03
C VAL A 66 -25.17 -31.56 17.78
N ASP A 67 -25.91 -31.03 16.81
CA ASP A 67 -26.06 -31.60 15.47
C ASP A 67 -24.98 -31.03 14.55
N THR A 68 -24.10 -31.89 14.06
CA THR A 68 -22.99 -31.55 13.16
C THR A 68 -23.35 -31.68 11.68
N GLY A 69 -24.60 -32.04 11.33
CA GLY A 69 -25.08 -32.08 9.96
C GLY A 69 -24.58 -33.23 9.09
N ASP A 70 -23.80 -34.18 9.66
CA ASP A 70 -23.27 -35.34 8.95
C ASP A 70 -24.22 -36.55 8.95
N GLY A 71 -25.46 -36.36 9.42
CA GLY A 71 -26.50 -37.39 9.51
C GLY A 71 -26.27 -38.43 10.62
N LYS A 72 -25.26 -38.25 11.47
CA LYS A 72 -25.00 -39.12 12.64
C LYS A 72 -25.78 -38.66 13.87
N ALA A 73 -25.67 -39.45 14.94
CA ALA A 73 -26.28 -39.09 16.22
C ALA A 73 -25.67 -37.78 16.76
N PRO A 74 -26.49 -36.90 17.37
CA PRO A 74 -26.00 -35.67 17.98
C PRO A 74 -24.87 -35.91 18.99
N VAL A 75 -23.88 -35.02 18.97
CA VAL A 75 -22.66 -35.10 19.75
C VAL A 75 -22.82 -34.37 21.08
N GLN A 76 -22.35 -34.98 22.17
CA GLN A 76 -22.35 -34.32 23.48
C GLN A 76 -21.12 -33.41 23.63
N VAL A 77 -21.33 -32.15 23.96
CA VAL A 77 -20.27 -31.15 24.15
C VAL A 77 -20.47 -30.42 25.47
N VAL A 78 -19.44 -30.34 26.30
CA VAL A 78 -19.48 -29.48 27.50
C VAL A 78 -19.00 -28.09 27.11
N CYS A 79 -19.82 -27.07 27.36
CA CYS A 79 -19.53 -25.68 26.98
C CYS A 79 -19.65 -24.76 28.19
N GLY A 80 -18.67 -23.87 28.37
CA GLY A 80 -18.66 -22.86 29.43
C GLY A 80 -19.10 -21.46 28.99
N ALA A 81 -19.39 -21.26 27.71
CA ALA A 81 -19.75 -19.95 27.19
C ALA A 81 -21.14 -19.50 27.68
N PRO A 82 -21.29 -18.23 28.13
CA PRO A 82 -22.53 -17.75 28.72
C PRO A 82 -23.69 -17.68 27.71
N ASN A 83 -23.38 -17.54 26.42
CA ASN A 83 -24.35 -17.46 25.34
C ASN A 83 -24.82 -18.84 24.81
N ALA A 84 -24.29 -19.95 25.34
CA ALA A 84 -24.65 -21.30 24.92
C ALA A 84 -26.11 -21.64 25.26
N ARG A 85 -26.94 -21.84 24.23
CA ARG A 85 -28.38 -22.07 24.34
C ARG A 85 -28.89 -23.01 23.26
N ALA A 86 -30.01 -23.68 23.51
CA ALA A 86 -30.70 -24.47 22.49
C ALA A 86 -31.11 -23.57 21.30
N GLY A 87 -30.93 -24.06 20.08
CA GLY A 87 -31.20 -23.36 18.84
C GLY A 87 -30.03 -22.52 18.29
N LEU A 88 -28.96 -22.30 19.07
CA LEU A 88 -27.77 -21.59 18.60
C LEU A 88 -27.09 -22.37 17.47
N ILE A 89 -26.68 -21.67 16.41
CA ILE A 89 -25.86 -22.21 15.32
C ILE A 89 -24.47 -21.58 15.42
N GLY A 90 -23.42 -22.37 15.37
CA GLY A 90 -22.05 -21.87 15.57
C GLY A 90 -21.00 -22.76 14.92
N ALA A 91 -19.72 -22.44 15.14
CA ALA A 91 -18.62 -23.25 14.67
C ALA A 91 -18.32 -24.39 15.66
N PHE A 92 -18.16 -25.61 15.14
CA PHE A 92 -17.84 -26.82 15.90
C PHE A 92 -16.51 -27.41 15.43
N ALA A 93 -15.72 -27.83 16.41
CA ALA A 93 -14.49 -28.59 16.22
C ALA A 93 -14.64 -30.01 16.78
N ALA A 94 -14.40 -31.00 15.93
CA ALA A 94 -14.42 -32.41 16.29
C ALA A 94 -13.13 -32.83 17.03
N PRO A 95 -13.15 -33.95 17.77
CA PRO A 95 -11.93 -34.56 18.28
C PRO A 95 -10.93 -34.83 17.15
N GLY A 96 -9.66 -34.50 17.37
CA GLY A 96 -8.59 -34.54 16.37
C GLY A 96 -8.34 -33.21 15.67
N THR A 97 -9.25 -32.23 15.77
CA THR A 97 -9.06 -30.89 15.19
C THR A 97 -8.08 -30.07 16.04
N TYR A 98 -7.15 -29.37 15.37
CA TYR A 98 -6.26 -28.38 15.99
C TYR A 98 -6.95 -27.02 16.11
N ILE A 99 -6.90 -26.39 17.28
CA ILE A 99 -7.51 -25.11 17.60
C ILE A 99 -6.41 -24.04 17.67
N PRO A 100 -6.35 -23.09 16.72
CA PRO A 100 -5.21 -22.18 16.60
C PRO A 100 -5.08 -21.21 17.79
N GLY A 101 -6.18 -20.56 18.20
CA GLY A 101 -6.12 -19.50 19.22
C GLY A 101 -5.78 -19.96 20.64
N ILE A 102 -5.73 -21.28 20.89
CA ILE A 102 -5.32 -21.87 22.17
C ILE A 102 -4.16 -22.88 22.02
N ASP A 103 -3.67 -23.10 20.80
CA ASP A 103 -2.58 -24.04 20.48
C ASP A 103 -2.78 -25.46 21.05
N VAL A 104 -3.95 -26.06 20.77
CA VAL A 104 -4.32 -27.40 21.28
C VAL A 104 -5.02 -28.24 20.20
N THR A 105 -4.65 -29.52 20.09
CA THR A 105 -5.42 -30.53 19.36
C THR A 105 -6.48 -31.17 20.28
N LEU A 106 -7.75 -31.12 19.88
CA LEU A 106 -8.84 -31.67 20.66
C LEU A 106 -8.75 -33.19 20.79
N ALA A 107 -9.02 -33.70 21.99
CA ALA A 107 -9.22 -35.11 22.26
C ALA A 107 -10.56 -35.31 22.99
N VAL A 108 -11.10 -36.52 22.95
CA VAL A 108 -12.26 -36.86 23.78
C VAL A 108 -11.82 -36.84 25.24
N GLY A 109 -12.51 -36.04 26.07
CA GLY A 109 -12.15 -35.83 27.47
C GLY A 109 -13.36 -35.87 28.40
N LYS A 110 -13.10 -36.03 29.70
CA LYS A 110 -14.12 -35.86 30.76
C LYS A 110 -13.90 -34.54 31.48
N ILE A 111 -14.89 -33.65 31.41
CA ILE A 111 -14.90 -32.38 32.14
C ILE A 111 -15.83 -32.58 33.32
N ARG A 112 -15.28 -32.59 34.54
CA ARG A 112 -16.04 -32.79 35.80
C ARG A 112 -16.99 -33.99 35.76
N GLY A 113 -16.52 -35.11 35.19
CA GLY A 113 -17.26 -36.38 35.14
C GLY A 113 -18.14 -36.56 33.90
N VAL A 114 -18.43 -35.51 33.13
CA VAL A 114 -19.21 -35.59 31.88
C VAL A 114 -18.27 -35.62 30.67
N GLU A 115 -18.52 -36.53 29.73
CA GLU A 115 -17.73 -36.63 28.49
C GLU A 115 -18.04 -35.47 27.54
N SER A 116 -16.99 -34.91 26.90
CA SER A 116 -17.11 -33.93 25.82
C SER A 116 -16.47 -34.50 24.56
N HIS A 117 -17.25 -34.58 23.48
CA HIS A 117 -16.89 -35.15 22.19
C HIS A 117 -16.65 -34.06 21.14
N GLY A 118 -16.06 -32.94 21.55
CA GLY A 118 -15.76 -31.79 20.69
C GLY A 118 -15.83 -30.47 21.46
N MET A 119 -15.84 -29.38 20.71
CA MET A 119 -15.87 -28.01 21.22
C MET A 119 -16.70 -27.12 20.29
N MET A 120 -17.55 -26.26 20.87
CA MET A 120 -18.11 -25.11 20.14
C MET A 120 -17.12 -23.95 20.28
N CYS A 121 -16.77 -23.30 19.18
CA CYS A 121 -15.66 -22.35 19.14
C CYS A 121 -16.14 -20.88 19.18
N SER A 122 -15.35 -20.04 19.82
CA SER A 122 -15.39 -18.57 19.83
C SER A 122 -14.57 -17.98 18.68
N GLU A 123 -14.74 -16.68 18.41
CA GLU A 123 -13.93 -15.98 17.39
C GLU A 123 -12.44 -15.98 17.75
N ARG A 124 -12.11 -15.78 19.03
CA ARG A 124 -10.72 -15.85 19.52
C ARG A 124 -10.08 -17.22 19.32
N GLU A 125 -10.81 -18.31 19.57
CA GLU A 125 -10.29 -19.67 19.36
C GLU A 125 -9.99 -19.97 17.89
N LEU A 126 -10.68 -19.28 16.98
CA LEU A 126 -10.44 -19.35 15.53
C LEU A 126 -9.53 -18.23 15.00
N GLU A 127 -8.94 -17.42 15.88
CA GLU A 127 -8.10 -16.25 15.55
C GLU A 127 -8.79 -15.21 14.63
N LEU A 128 -10.12 -15.11 14.71
CA LEU A 128 -10.91 -14.18 13.89
C LEU A 128 -10.97 -12.77 14.52
N SER A 129 -10.94 -12.71 15.85
CA SER A 129 -11.08 -11.49 16.65
C SER A 129 -10.50 -11.71 18.06
N GLU A 130 -10.30 -10.63 18.82
CA GLU A 130 -9.98 -10.70 20.26
C GLU A 130 -11.23 -10.96 21.14
N GLU A 131 -12.42 -11.02 20.53
CA GLU A 131 -13.69 -11.27 21.21
C GLU A 131 -13.73 -12.69 21.82
N HIS A 132 -13.96 -12.74 23.13
CA HIS A 132 -13.94 -13.99 23.92
C HIS A 132 -15.13 -14.09 24.89
N ASP A 133 -16.17 -13.28 24.69
CA ASP A 133 -17.35 -13.23 25.57
C ASP A 133 -18.33 -14.41 25.32
N GLY A 134 -18.14 -15.17 24.24
CA GLY A 134 -18.99 -16.32 23.92
C GLY A 134 -18.51 -17.15 22.72
N ILE A 135 -19.26 -18.23 22.43
CA ILE A 135 -19.09 -19.00 21.19
C ILE A 135 -19.72 -18.27 20.00
N ILE A 136 -19.25 -18.53 18.79
CA ILE A 136 -19.77 -17.93 17.56
C ILE A 136 -21.28 -18.21 17.41
N ASP A 137 -22.06 -17.15 17.19
CA ASP A 137 -23.52 -17.18 17.09
C ASP A 137 -23.95 -16.71 15.69
N LEU A 138 -24.12 -17.69 14.79
CA LEU A 138 -24.45 -17.48 13.39
C LEU A 138 -25.95 -17.27 13.19
N PRO A 139 -26.35 -16.63 12.06
CA PRO A 139 -27.75 -16.59 11.63
C PRO A 139 -28.43 -17.96 11.64
N ALA A 140 -29.73 -17.98 11.95
CA ALA A 140 -30.51 -19.21 12.12
C ALA A 140 -30.66 -20.05 10.83
N ASP A 141 -30.35 -19.47 9.66
CA ASP A 141 -30.36 -20.11 8.35
C ASP A 141 -28.98 -20.61 7.90
N ALA A 142 -27.94 -20.48 8.76
CA ALA A 142 -26.61 -20.97 8.41
C ALA A 142 -26.62 -22.51 8.20
N PRO A 143 -25.99 -23.00 7.12
CA PRO A 143 -26.14 -24.38 6.68
C PRO A 143 -25.36 -25.35 7.58
N VAL A 144 -26.07 -26.03 8.48
CA VAL A 144 -25.50 -27.04 9.37
C VAL A 144 -24.82 -28.16 8.55
N GLY A 145 -23.60 -28.53 8.93
CA GLY A 145 -22.77 -29.55 8.27
C GLY A 145 -21.78 -29.02 7.24
N THR A 146 -21.86 -27.75 6.84
CA THR A 146 -20.87 -27.17 5.92
C THR A 146 -19.62 -26.70 6.66
N SER A 147 -18.48 -26.63 5.96
CA SER A 147 -17.26 -26.02 6.50
C SER A 147 -17.51 -24.56 6.89
N TYR A 148 -17.08 -24.20 8.09
CA TYR A 148 -17.14 -22.83 8.58
C TYR A 148 -16.29 -21.90 7.72
N ALA A 149 -15.07 -22.31 7.34
CA ALA A 149 -14.19 -21.51 6.48
C ALA A 149 -14.85 -21.21 5.13
N ALA A 150 -15.50 -22.18 4.49
CA ALA A 150 -16.21 -21.97 3.23
C ALA A 150 -17.41 -21.01 3.39
N TYR A 151 -18.16 -21.15 4.48
CA TYR A 151 -19.27 -20.25 4.80
C TYR A 151 -18.81 -18.81 5.08
N ALA A 152 -17.73 -18.66 5.83
CA ALA A 152 -17.13 -17.37 6.19
C ALA A 152 -16.25 -16.79 5.08
N HIS A 153 -16.07 -17.52 3.96
CA HIS A 153 -15.24 -17.14 2.81
C HIS A 153 -13.75 -16.95 3.16
N LEU A 154 -13.24 -17.83 4.00
CA LEU A 154 -11.87 -17.86 4.52
C LEU A 154 -11.05 -19.03 3.95
N ASP A 155 -11.61 -19.81 3.01
CA ASP A 155 -10.99 -21.02 2.48
C ASP A 155 -10.01 -20.79 1.30
N ASP A 156 -10.01 -19.57 0.75
CA ASP A 156 -9.13 -19.12 -0.33
C ASP A 156 -8.12 -18.08 0.17
N PRO A 157 -6.81 -18.40 0.22
CA PRO A 157 -5.79 -17.49 0.72
C PRO A 157 -5.74 -16.17 -0.05
N VAL A 158 -5.60 -15.05 0.67
CA VAL A 158 -5.44 -13.70 0.08
C VAL A 158 -3.98 -13.29 0.15
N ILE A 159 -3.41 -12.93 -1.00
CA ILE A 159 -2.03 -12.46 -1.13
C ILE A 159 -2.08 -10.94 -1.30
N GLU A 160 -1.30 -10.21 -0.51
CA GLU A 160 -1.12 -8.76 -0.61
C GLU A 160 0.29 -8.42 -1.07
N ILE A 161 0.39 -7.71 -2.20
CA ILE A 161 1.64 -7.33 -2.85
C ILE A 161 1.84 -5.82 -2.79
N ASN A 162 3.01 -5.37 -2.35
CA ASN A 162 3.45 -3.98 -2.47
C ASN A 162 3.96 -3.72 -3.87
N LEU A 163 3.18 -2.99 -4.67
CA LEU A 163 3.58 -2.66 -6.02
C LEU A 163 4.35 -1.35 -6.06
N THR A 164 5.56 -1.42 -6.61
CA THR A 164 6.33 -0.24 -6.97
C THR A 164 5.69 0.48 -8.16
N PRO A 165 5.82 1.82 -8.28
CA PRO A 165 5.15 2.59 -9.35
C PRO A 165 5.54 2.18 -10.78
N ASN A 166 6.71 1.58 -10.99
CA ASN A 166 7.19 1.12 -12.30
C ASN A 166 6.54 -0.20 -12.78
N ARG A 167 5.67 -0.82 -11.99
CA ARG A 167 5.01 -2.10 -12.34
C ARG A 167 3.49 -1.95 -12.56
N PRO A 168 3.04 -1.08 -13.49
CA PRO A 168 1.62 -0.94 -13.80
C PRO A 168 1.01 -2.24 -14.33
N ASP A 169 1.80 -3.07 -15.00
CA ASP A 169 1.40 -4.38 -15.51
C ASP A 169 0.91 -5.31 -14.40
N ALA A 170 1.58 -5.28 -13.24
CA ALA A 170 1.26 -6.09 -12.07
C ALA A 170 0.11 -5.53 -11.21
N THR A 171 -0.54 -4.44 -11.63
CA THR A 171 -1.79 -3.95 -11.00
C THR A 171 -3.02 -4.81 -11.33
N SER A 172 -2.77 -5.98 -11.93
CA SER A 172 -3.74 -6.96 -12.40
C SER A 172 -3.34 -8.38 -12.03
N VAL A 173 -4.33 -9.23 -11.76
CA VAL A 173 -4.11 -10.67 -11.50
C VAL A 173 -3.46 -11.35 -12.71
N TYR A 174 -3.91 -11.02 -13.93
CA TYR A 174 -3.31 -11.55 -15.16
C TYR A 174 -1.84 -11.12 -15.33
N GLY A 175 -1.49 -9.88 -14.96
CA GLY A 175 -0.11 -9.40 -15.03
C GLY A 175 0.80 -10.08 -14.01
N ILE A 176 0.32 -10.31 -12.80
CA ILE A 176 1.02 -11.10 -11.77
C ILE A 176 1.22 -12.55 -12.25
N ALA A 177 0.18 -13.18 -12.81
CA ALA A 177 0.27 -14.51 -13.39
C ALA A 177 1.30 -14.59 -14.53
N ARG A 178 1.39 -13.55 -15.38
CA ARG A 178 2.37 -13.47 -16.47
C ARG A 178 3.80 -13.50 -15.93
N ASP A 179 4.07 -12.72 -14.88
CA ASP A 179 5.40 -12.67 -14.27
C ASP A 179 5.79 -14.00 -13.61
N LEU A 180 4.85 -14.64 -12.91
CA LEU A 180 5.06 -15.97 -12.34
C LEU A 180 5.32 -17.03 -13.42
N ALA A 181 4.54 -17.05 -14.48
CA ALA A 181 4.76 -17.94 -15.62
C ALA A 181 6.13 -17.68 -16.27
N ALA A 182 6.53 -16.41 -16.43
CA ALA A 182 7.81 -16.05 -17.01
C ALA A 182 9.01 -16.43 -16.12
N SER A 183 8.80 -16.49 -14.80
CA SER A 183 9.75 -17.02 -13.84
C SER A 183 9.87 -18.56 -13.85
N GLY A 184 8.97 -19.25 -14.56
CA GLY A 184 8.94 -20.70 -14.69
C GLY A 184 7.98 -21.41 -13.72
N LEU A 185 7.14 -20.68 -13.00
CA LEU A 185 6.21 -21.22 -12.00
C LEU A 185 4.85 -21.57 -12.62
N GLY A 186 4.86 -22.27 -13.76
CA GLY A 186 3.66 -22.72 -14.47
C GLY A 186 3.48 -22.10 -15.86
N ARG A 187 2.24 -22.14 -16.37
CA ARG A 187 1.87 -21.69 -17.71
C ARG A 187 0.75 -20.65 -17.64
N LEU A 188 0.97 -19.52 -18.31
CA LEU A 188 -0.04 -18.46 -18.46
C LEU A 188 -1.20 -18.95 -19.35
N VAL A 189 -2.44 -18.75 -18.91
CA VAL A 189 -3.67 -19.10 -19.64
C VAL A 189 -4.69 -17.97 -19.59
N GLY A 190 -5.76 -18.08 -20.40
CA GLY A 190 -6.87 -17.12 -20.35
C GLY A 190 -6.60 -15.75 -20.98
N GLY A 191 -5.53 -15.58 -21.78
CA GLY A 191 -5.14 -14.27 -22.33
C GLY A 191 -6.01 -13.72 -23.47
N ALA A 192 -6.57 -14.59 -24.31
CA ALA A 192 -7.25 -14.17 -25.53
C ALA A 192 -8.71 -13.76 -25.27
N ILE A 193 -9.06 -12.52 -25.60
CA ILE A 193 -10.44 -12.03 -25.58
C ILE A 193 -11.01 -12.09 -27.00
N LYS A 194 -12.12 -12.80 -27.16
CA LYS A 194 -12.81 -12.90 -28.46
C LYS A 194 -13.77 -11.72 -28.63
N PRO A 195 -13.78 -11.05 -29.80
CA PRO A 195 -14.79 -10.04 -30.09
C PRO A 195 -16.20 -10.63 -30.07
N HIS A 196 -17.16 -9.86 -29.58
CA HIS A 196 -18.58 -10.14 -29.66
C HIS A 196 -19.18 -9.43 -30.87
N ALA A 197 -20.02 -10.16 -31.63
CA ALA A 197 -20.79 -9.55 -32.71
C ALA A 197 -21.88 -8.63 -32.12
N GLY A 198 -22.01 -7.44 -32.70
CA GLY A 198 -23.03 -6.46 -32.33
C GLY A 198 -24.23 -6.49 -33.27
N ASP A 199 -25.38 -6.05 -32.76
CA ASP A 199 -26.60 -5.81 -33.53
C ASP A 199 -26.79 -4.31 -33.78
N GLY A 200 -26.44 -3.89 -35.00
CA GLY A 200 -26.50 -2.50 -35.44
C GLY A 200 -25.44 -1.60 -34.81
N MET A 201 -25.34 -0.38 -35.34
CA MET A 201 -24.37 0.62 -34.86
C MET A 201 -24.72 1.11 -33.45
N CYS A 202 -23.69 1.45 -32.64
CA CYS A 202 -23.88 2.19 -31.40
C CYS A 202 -24.58 3.53 -31.70
N PRO A 203 -25.74 3.82 -31.09
CA PRO A 203 -26.49 5.05 -31.39
C PRO A 203 -25.85 6.29 -30.73
N VAL A 204 -25.18 6.11 -29.60
CA VAL A 204 -24.46 7.18 -28.89
C VAL A 204 -23.06 7.28 -29.47
N LYS A 205 -22.69 8.48 -29.91
CA LYS A 205 -21.36 8.78 -30.47
C LYS A 205 -20.43 9.36 -29.43
N VAL A 206 -19.12 9.18 -29.65
CA VAL A 206 -18.07 9.80 -28.83
C VAL A 206 -17.29 10.81 -29.65
N LYS A 207 -17.14 12.03 -29.12
CA LYS A 207 -16.25 13.05 -29.65
C LYS A 207 -15.09 13.28 -28.68
N ILE A 208 -13.86 13.22 -29.17
CA ILE A 208 -12.67 13.55 -28.38
C ILE A 208 -12.17 14.93 -28.80
N GLU A 209 -12.32 15.94 -27.93
CA GLU A 209 -11.84 17.31 -28.17
C GLU A 209 -10.41 17.53 -27.64
N ALA A 210 -9.98 16.71 -26.69
CA ALA A 210 -8.64 16.75 -26.10
C ALA A 210 -7.91 15.40 -26.32
N PRO A 211 -7.47 15.08 -27.56
CA PRO A 211 -6.83 13.81 -27.88
C PRO A 211 -5.50 13.57 -27.14
N GLU A 212 -4.85 14.64 -26.66
CA GLU A 212 -3.68 14.56 -25.80
C GLU A 212 -4.00 14.03 -24.40
N LEU A 213 -5.24 14.19 -23.93
CA LEU A 213 -5.71 13.68 -22.64
C LEU A 213 -6.37 12.30 -22.76
N CYS A 214 -6.95 12.01 -23.93
CA CYS A 214 -7.63 10.76 -24.23
C CYS A 214 -7.18 10.21 -25.60
N PRO A 215 -6.11 9.41 -25.65
CA PRO A 215 -5.58 8.86 -26.90
C PRO A 215 -6.50 7.84 -27.59
N GLY A 216 -7.49 7.31 -26.90
CA GLY A 216 -8.43 6.34 -27.45
C GLY A 216 -9.61 6.11 -26.55
N PHE A 217 -10.77 5.85 -27.15
CA PHE A 217 -12.02 5.58 -26.44
C PHE A 217 -12.81 4.51 -27.18
N ALA A 218 -13.23 3.47 -26.48
CA ALA A 218 -14.14 2.45 -26.96
C ALA A 218 -15.45 2.50 -26.17
N LEU A 219 -16.57 2.53 -26.88
CA LEU A 219 -17.92 2.60 -26.32
C LEU A 219 -18.79 1.51 -26.94
N ARG A 220 -19.62 0.87 -26.14
CA ARG A 220 -20.64 -0.05 -26.63
C ARG A 220 -21.93 0.08 -25.83
N LEU A 221 -23.06 0.12 -26.54
CA LEU A 221 -24.37 0.00 -25.94
C LEU A 221 -24.75 -1.49 -25.80
N VAL A 222 -25.32 -1.87 -24.66
CA VAL A 222 -26.03 -3.15 -24.47
C VAL A 222 -27.45 -2.86 -24.04
N ARG A 223 -28.43 -3.31 -24.82
CA ARG A 223 -29.86 -3.06 -24.58
C ARG A 223 -30.54 -4.19 -23.83
N GLY A 224 -31.50 -3.87 -22.99
CA GLY A 224 -32.36 -4.83 -22.30
C GLY A 224 -31.61 -5.70 -21.27
N VAL A 225 -30.62 -5.13 -20.59
CA VAL A 225 -29.96 -5.78 -19.45
C VAL A 225 -30.90 -5.82 -18.24
N LYS A 226 -30.70 -6.83 -17.39
CA LYS A 226 -31.33 -6.89 -16.06
C LYS A 226 -30.26 -6.72 -14.99
N ASN A 227 -30.17 -5.52 -14.43
CA ASN A 227 -29.24 -5.27 -13.33
C ASN A 227 -29.75 -5.91 -12.03
N GLY A 228 -28.83 -6.44 -11.23
CA GLY A 228 -29.14 -7.19 -10.01
C GLY A 228 -27.85 -7.57 -9.27
N PRO A 229 -27.89 -8.46 -8.27
CA PRO A 229 -26.68 -8.93 -7.62
C PRO A 229 -25.81 -9.74 -8.61
N SER A 230 -24.49 -9.53 -8.56
CA SER A 230 -23.54 -10.35 -9.32
C SER A 230 -23.50 -11.81 -8.82
N PRO A 231 -22.91 -12.76 -9.57
CA PRO A 231 -22.73 -14.12 -9.09
C PRO A 231 -21.92 -14.19 -7.78
N LYS A 232 -22.26 -15.14 -6.89
CA LYS A 232 -21.62 -15.25 -5.56
C LYS A 232 -20.10 -15.32 -5.61
N TRP A 233 -19.53 -16.06 -6.55
CA TRP A 233 -18.07 -16.19 -6.70
C TRP A 233 -17.39 -14.85 -7.02
N LEU A 234 -18.07 -13.98 -7.76
CA LEU A 234 -17.56 -12.65 -8.11
C LEU A 234 -17.56 -11.75 -6.88
N GLN A 235 -18.68 -11.75 -6.15
CA GLN A 235 -18.82 -11.01 -4.89
C GLN A 235 -17.73 -11.42 -3.89
N GLN A 236 -17.49 -12.73 -3.75
CA GLN A 236 -16.48 -13.27 -2.84
C GLN A 236 -15.08 -12.74 -3.17
N ARG A 237 -14.69 -12.73 -4.46
CA ARG A 237 -13.40 -12.17 -4.88
C ARG A 237 -13.27 -10.69 -4.56
N LEU A 238 -14.32 -9.90 -4.81
CA LEU A 238 -14.35 -8.47 -4.51
C LEU A 238 -14.23 -8.22 -2.99
N ILE A 239 -14.99 -8.95 -2.18
CA ILE A 239 -14.93 -8.86 -0.71
C ILE A 239 -13.53 -9.20 -0.19
N ALA A 240 -12.92 -10.27 -0.70
CA ALA A 240 -11.59 -10.72 -0.28
C ALA A 240 -10.49 -9.67 -0.52
N ILE A 241 -10.65 -8.81 -1.53
CA ILE A 241 -9.70 -7.72 -1.82
C ILE A 241 -10.12 -6.39 -1.18
N GLY A 242 -11.17 -6.38 -0.35
CA GLY A 242 -11.64 -5.20 0.40
C GLY A 242 -12.68 -4.34 -0.32
N LEU A 243 -13.26 -4.81 -1.44
CA LEU A 243 -14.32 -4.12 -2.15
C LEU A 243 -15.71 -4.60 -1.70
N ARG A 244 -16.65 -3.66 -1.63
CA ARG A 244 -18.06 -3.96 -1.38
C ARG A 244 -18.78 -4.25 -2.71
N PRO A 245 -19.40 -5.42 -2.89
CA PRO A 245 -20.28 -5.67 -4.04
C PRO A 245 -21.46 -4.71 -4.07
N ILE A 246 -21.84 -4.22 -5.24
CA ILE A 246 -22.90 -3.21 -5.41
C ILE A 246 -24.01 -3.74 -6.33
N SER A 247 -23.66 -4.03 -7.58
CA SER A 247 -24.57 -4.59 -8.58
C SER A 247 -23.74 -5.29 -9.65
N ALA A 248 -24.35 -6.17 -10.44
CA ALA A 248 -23.66 -6.93 -11.47
C ALA A 248 -22.85 -6.04 -12.42
N LEU A 249 -23.42 -4.92 -12.87
CA LEU A 249 -22.73 -4.00 -13.78
C LEU A 249 -21.49 -3.36 -13.14
N VAL A 250 -21.60 -2.89 -11.89
CA VAL A 250 -20.49 -2.24 -11.15
C VAL A 250 -19.44 -3.27 -10.72
N ASP A 251 -19.89 -4.46 -10.33
CA ASP A 251 -19.00 -5.54 -9.90
C ASP A 251 -18.19 -6.08 -11.09
N ILE A 252 -18.76 -6.09 -12.30
CA ILE A 252 -18.04 -6.44 -13.54
C ILE A 252 -16.91 -5.44 -13.80
N THR A 253 -17.15 -4.13 -13.72
CA THR A 253 -16.09 -3.13 -13.98
C THR A 253 -14.99 -3.20 -12.92
N ASN A 254 -15.36 -3.33 -11.65
CA ASN A 254 -14.40 -3.54 -10.56
C ASN A 254 -13.60 -4.83 -10.77
N TYR A 255 -14.26 -5.92 -11.15
CA TYR A 255 -13.58 -7.18 -11.43
C TYR A 255 -12.58 -7.05 -12.58
N VAL A 256 -12.97 -6.49 -13.72
CA VAL A 256 -12.05 -6.32 -14.87
C VAL A 256 -10.88 -5.39 -14.53
N THR A 257 -11.12 -4.39 -13.67
CA THR A 257 -10.08 -3.50 -13.14
C THR A 257 -8.96 -4.29 -12.45
N PHE A 258 -9.31 -5.27 -11.61
CA PHE A 258 -8.34 -6.10 -10.88
C PHE A 258 -7.89 -7.33 -11.66
N ASP A 259 -8.74 -7.93 -12.48
CA ASP A 259 -8.43 -9.11 -13.30
C ASP A 259 -7.39 -8.77 -14.37
N ARG A 260 -7.61 -7.64 -15.08
CA ARG A 260 -6.86 -7.24 -16.28
C ARG A 260 -6.14 -5.90 -16.19
N GLY A 261 -6.27 -5.18 -15.08
CA GLY A 261 -5.61 -3.87 -14.94
C GLY A 261 -6.26 -2.82 -15.83
N ARG A 262 -7.53 -3.04 -16.18
CA ARG A 262 -8.30 -2.21 -17.11
C ARG A 262 -9.49 -1.64 -16.37
N PRO A 263 -9.38 -0.45 -15.76
CA PRO A 263 -10.54 0.23 -15.23
C PRO A 263 -11.51 0.57 -16.36
N LEU A 264 -12.79 0.36 -16.08
CA LEU A 264 -13.90 0.56 -16.99
C LEU A 264 -14.99 1.36 -16.28
N HIS A 265 -15.87 1.97 -17.05
CA HIS A 265 -17.08 2.59 -16.54
C HIS A 265 -18.31 2.08 -17.29
N VAL A 266 -19.47 2.11 -16.63
CA VAL A 266 -20.74 1.76 -17.26
C VAL A 266 -21.75 2.85 -16.90
N PHE A 267 -22.20 3.59 -17.90
CA PHE A 267 -23.24 4.59 -17.76
C PHE A 267 -24.62 3.96 -17.97
N ASP A 268 -25.62 4.45 -17.26
CA ASP A 268 -27.01 4.20 -17.63
C ASP A 268 -27.33 4.97 -18.92
N ALA A 269 -27.59 4.23 -20.00
CA ALA A 269 -27.79 4.82 -21.32
C ALA A 269 -29.01 5.75 -21.37
N ASN A 270 -30.00 5.58 -20.48
CA ASN A 270 -31.18 6.44 -20.42
C ASN A 270 -30.91 7.76 -19.70
N LYS A 271 -29.79 7.86 -18.96
CA LYS A 271 -29.40 9.06 -18.21
C LYS A 271 -28.41 9.94 -18.96
N VAL A 272 -27.79 9.41 -20.03
CA VAL A 272 -26.89 10.15 -20.91
C VAL A 272 -27.69 10.90 -21.98
N ALA A 273 -27.56 12.22 -22.02
CA ALA A 273 -28.19 13.08 -23.01
C ALA A 273 -27.35 13.18 -24.30
N GLY A 274 -27.87 12.61 -25.39
CA GLY A 274 -27.26 12.76 -26.71
C GLY A 274 -25.95 11.97 -26.86
N ASN A 275 -24.86 12.68 -27.18
CA ASN A 275 -23.53 12.10 -27.43
C ASN A 275 -22.54 12.43 -26.32
N LEU A 276 -21.57 11.55 -26.11
CA LEU A 276 -20.48 11.80 -25.17
C LEU A 276 -19.38 12.65 -25.82
N THR A 277 -18.86 13.59 -25.05
CA THR A 277 -17.74 14.46 -25.40
C THR A 277 -16.67 14.34 -24.33
N VAL A 278 -15.49 13.87 -24.73
CA VAL A 278 -14.28 13.88 -23.91
C VAL A 278 -13.56 15.20 -24.12
N ARG A 279 -13.53 16.03 -23.09
CA ARG A 279 -13.01 17.40 -23.16
C ARG A 279 -12.32 17.80 -21.87
N ARG A 280 -11.71 18.99 -21.89
CA ARG A 280 -11.30 19.67 -20.66
C ARG A 280 -12.53 20.15 -19.89
N ALA A 281 -12.45 20.13 -18.57
CA ALA A 281 -13.46 20.76 -17.73
C ALA A 281 -13.48 22.27 -17.98
N ARG A 282 -14.62 22.90 -17.74
CA ARG A 282 -14.73 24.36 -17.71
C ARG A 282 -14.32 24.85 -16.33
N ASP A 283 -13.82 26.08 -16.24
CA ASP A 283 -13.41 26.65 -14.95
C ASP A 283 -14.61 26.77 -14.01
N GLY A 284 -14.49 26.19 -12.82
CA GLY A 284 -15.57 26.16 -11.82
C GLY A 284 -16.71 25.20 -12.14
N GLU A 285 -16.59 24.35 -13.16
CA GLU A 285 -17.56 23.30 -13.46
C GLU A 285 -17.65 22.32 -12.28
N LYS A 286 -18.86 21.81 -11.99
CA LYS A 286 -19.10 20.96 -10.82
C LYS A 286 -19.59 19.59 -11.23
N VAL A 287 -19.23 18.58 -10.46
CA VAL A 287 -19.74 17.21 -10.61
C VAL A 287 -19.97 16.60 -9.23
N LEU A 288 -21.16 16.04 -9.02
CA LEU A 288 -21.45 15.17 -7.88
C LEU A 288 -21.01 13.76 -8.24
N ALA A 289 -19.99 13.27 -7.53
CA ALA A 289 -19.37 11.98 -7.83
C ALA A 289 -20.02 10.83 -7.04
N LEU A 290 -19.76 9.59 -7.45
CA LEU A 290 -20.30 8.37 -6.83
C LEU A 290 -19.89 8.14 -5.36
N ASP A 291 -18.91 8.89 -4.85
CA ASP A 291 -18.54 8.90 -3.43
C ASP A 291 -19.41 9.87 -2.58
N GLY A 292 -20.41 10.49 -3.20
CA GLY A 292 -21.34 11.44 -2.58
C GLY A 292 -20.74 12.83 -2.35
N ARG A 293 -19.59 13.15 -2.95
CA ARG A 293 -18.93 14.45 -2.83
C ARG A 293 -19.08 15.26 -4.11
N GLU A 294 -19.33 16.55 -3.96
CA GLU A 294 -19.31 17.50 -5.06
C GLU A 294 -17.88 18.06 -5.24
N TYR A 295 -17.36 17.96 -6.45
CA TYR A 295 -16.04 18.45 -6.82
C TYR A 295 -16.15 19.65 -7.75
N THR A 296 -15.33 20.68 -7.48
CA THR A 296 -15.15 21.84 -8.38
C THR A 296 -13.93 21.59 -9.26
N LEU A 297 -14.12 21.65 -10.56
CA LEU A 297 -13.14 21.29 -11.57
C LEU A 297 -12.44 22.52 -12.16
N THR A 298 -11.23 22.31 -12.69
CA THR A 298 -10.43 23.34 -13.36
C THR A 298 -10.13 22.94 -14.81
N PRO A 299 -9.76 23.88 -15.71
CA PRO A 299 -9.47 23.57 -17.13
C PRO A 299 -8.31 22.61 -17.39
N ASP A 300 -7.52 22.30 -16.36
CA ASP A 300 -6.44 21.31 -16.44
C ASP A 300 -6.97 19.86 -16.37
N MET A 301 -8.22 19.67 -15.97
CA MET A 301 -8.82 18.35 -15.73
C MET A 301 -9.55 17.84 -16.98
N CYS A 302 -9.47 16.52 -17.23
CA CYS A 302 -10.24 15.86 -18.28
C CYS A 302 -11.57 15.34 -17.71
N VAL A 303 -12.65 15.50 -18.47
CA VAL A 303 -13.99 15.03 -18.13
C VAL A 303 -14.62 14.29 -19.31
N ILE A 304 -15.51 13.36 -18.99
CA ILE A 304 -16.53 12.89 -19.92
C ILE A 304 -17.78 13.72 -19.64
N ALA A 305 -18.34 14.32 -20.68
CA ALA A 305 -19.53 15.14 -20.61
C ALA A 305 -20.53 14.69 -21.68
N ASP A 306 -21.81 14.87 -21.43
CA ASP A 306 -22.87 14.70 -22.41
C ASP A 306 -23.40 16.09 -22.84
N GLU A 307 -24.61 16.17 -23.40
CA GLU A 307 -25.23 17.44 -23.76
C GLU A 307 -25.71 18.27 -22.55
N ASP A 308 -25.95 17.64 -21.41
CA ASP A 308 -26.50 18.28 -20.20
C ASP A 308 -25.42 18.69 -19.18
N GLY A 309 -24.25 18.03 -19.16
CA GLY A 309 -23.20 18.37 -18.21
C GLY A 309 -22.04 17.38 -18.14
N VAL A 310 -21.33 17.42 -17.00
CA VAL A 310 -20.23 16.48 -16.72
C VAL A 310 -20.79 15.19 -16.17
N GLU A 311 -20.41 14.09 -16.81
CA GLU A 311 -20.81 12.73 -16.42
C GLU A 311 -19.76 12.05 -15.55
N SER A 312 -18.48 12.33 -15.78
CA SER A 312 -17.42 11.77 -14.94
C SER A 312 -16.13 12.57 -15.00
N ILE A 313 -15.35 12.43 -13.93
CA ILE A 313 -13.95 12.85 -13.90
C ILE A 313 -13.15 11.73 -14.55
N ALA A 314 -12.67 11.99 -15.77
CA ALA A 314 -12.15 10.97 -16.68
C ALA A 314 -11.03 10.13 -16.03
N GLY A 315 -11.19 8.80 -16.05
CA GLY A 315 -10.24 7.85 -15.49
C GLY A 315 -10.07 7.89 -13.96
N ILE A 316 -10.93 8.63 -13.24
CA ILE A 316 -10.78 8.83 -11.78
C ILE A 316 -12.05 8.43 -11.04
N MET A 317 -13.19 9.03 -11.37
CA MET A 317 -14.44 8.82 -10.64
C MET A 317 -15.66 9.13 -11.51
N GLY A 318 -16.63 8.22 -11.51
CA GLY A 318 -17.93 8.45 -12.16
C GLY A 318 -18.78 9.49 -11.42
N GLY A 319 -19.62 10.20 -12.16
CA GLY A 319 -20.69 11.02 -11.61
C GLY A 319 -21.85 10.17 -11.08
N GLU A 320 -22.56 10.68 -10.09
CA GLU A 320 -23.74 10.01 -9.53
C GLU A 320 -24.91 10.01 -10.53
N HIS A 321 -25.06 11.09 -11.30
CA HIS A 321 -26.20 11.30 -12.20
C HIS A 321 -26.33 10.21 -13.28
N SER A 322 -25.24 9.85 -13.96
CA SER A 322 -25.25 8.83 -15.02
C SER A 322 -24.92 7.41 -14.53
N GLY A 323 -24.77 7.23 -13.22
CA GLY A 323 -24.50 5.92 -12.63
C GLY A 323 -25.64 4.92 -12.85
N CYS A 324 -25.30 3.65 -13.00
CA CYS A 324 -26.28 2.57 -13.08
C CYS A 324 -26.95 2.32 -11.71
N ASP A 325 -28.24 2.01 -11.72
CA ASP A 325 -29.02 1.58 -10.57
C ASP A 325 -29.82 0.29 -10.87
N GLU A 326 -30.69 -0.12 -9.95
CA GLU A 326 -31.50 -1.34 -10.07
C GLU A 326 -32.53 -1.30 -11.22
N ASN A 327 -32.87 -0.10 -11.72
CA ASN A 327 -33.83 0.11 -12.81
C ASN A 327 -33.14 0.28 -14.17
N THR A 328 -31.81 0.29 -14.22
CA THR A 328 -31.05 0.42 -15.48
C THR A 328 -31.33 -0.77 -16.41
N THR A 329 -31.87 -0.47 -17.60
CA THR A 329 -32.17 -1.48 -18.64
C THR A 329 -31.24 -1.43 -19.83
N ASP A 330 -30.59 -0.29 -20.09
CA ASP A 330 -29.69 -0.10 -21.22
C ASP A 330 -28.40 0.53 -20.70
N VAL A 331 -27.25 0.04 -21.14
CA VAL A 331 -25.95 0.45 -20.59
C VAL A 331 -24.94 0.80 -21.66
N LEU A 332 -24.16 1.85 -21.41
CA LEU A 332 -23.01 2.24 -22.22
C LEU A 332 -21.73 1.81 -21.49
N ILE A 333 -21.04 0.81 -22.04
CA ILE A 333 -19.77 0.31 -21.50
C ILE A 333 -18.63 1.13 -22.10
N GLU A 334 -17.87 1.78 -21.23
CA GLU A 334 -16.67 2.56 -21.54
C GLU A 334 -15.40 1.74 -21.30
N SER A 335 -14.51 1.73 -22.29
CA SER A 335 -13.09 1.39 -22.12
C SER A 335 -12.22 2.43 -22.82
N ALA A 336 -11.51 3.27 -22.05
CA ALA A 336 -10.77 4.41 -22.57
C ALA A 336 -9.29 4.42 -22.14
N LEU A 337 -8.51 5.29 -22.79
CA LEU A 337 -7.12 5.58 -22.46
C LEU A 337 -7.03 7.01 -21.96
N TRP A 338 -6.26 7.22 -20.90
CA TRP A 338 -6.10 8.53 -20.26
C TRP A 338 -4.63 8.88 -20.11
N ASP A 339 -4.28 10.17 -20.22
CA ASP A 339 -2.93 10.66 -19.93
C ASP A 339 -2.57 10.46 -18.44
N PRO A 340 -1.56 9.62 -18.11
CA PRO A 340 -1.23 9.29 -16.73
C PRO A 340 -0.87 10.50 -15.86
N ILE A 341 -0.19 11.50 -16.43
CA ILE A 341 0.27 12.68 -15.69
C ILE A 341 -0.92 13.56 -15.28
N THR A 342 -1.85 13.79 -16.21
CA THR A 342 -3.06 14.57 -15.97
C THR A 342 -3.99 13.86 -14.99
N THR A 343 -4.14 12.53 -15.11
CA THR A 343 -4.87 11.72 -14.13
C THR A 343 -4.27 11.83 -12.73
N ALA A 344 -2.94 11.72 -12.61
CA ALA A 344 -2.23 11.86 -11.32
C ALA A 344 -2.45 13.24 -10.69
N ARG A 345 -2.30 14.30 -11.49
CA ARG A 345 -2.47 15.69 -11.04
C ARG A 345 -3.90 15.97 -10.61
N THR A 346 -4.88 15.59 -11.42
CA THR A 346 -6.31 15.77 -11.12
C THR A 346 -6.68 15.08 -9.81
N GLY A 347 -6.28 13.81 -9.64
CA GLY A 347 -6.55 13.06 -8.42
C GLY A 347 -5.90 13.67 -7.16
N ARG A 348 -4.68 14.20 -7.26
CA ARG A 348 -4.02 14.91 -6.15
C ARG A 348 -4.69 16.24 -5.82
N THR A 349 -5.02 17.03 -6.84
CA THR A 349 -5.70 18.34 -6.66
C THR A 349 -7.06 18.17 -6.00
N LEU A 350 -7.83 17.15 -6.38
CA LEU A 350 -9.16 16.88 -5.82
C LEU A 350 -9.13 16.03 -4.54
N GLY A 351 -7.98 15.48 -4.16
CA GLY A 351 -7.86 14.59 -3.00
C GLY A 351 -8.57 13.23 -3.17
N ILE A 352 -8.78 12.78 -4.42
CA ILE A 352 -9.50 11.54 -4.73
C ILE A 352 -8.52 10.38 -4.80
N ILE A 353 -8.75 9.31 -4.04
CA ILE A 353 -8.01 8.04 -4.14
C ILE A 353 -9.00 6.97 -4.61
N SER A 354 -8.79 6.44 -5.82
CA SER A 354 -9.64 5.39 -6.40
C SER A 354 -8.80 4.35 -7.13
N ASP A 355 -9.34 3.14 -7.30
CA ASP A 355 -8.69 2.04 -8.03
C ASP A 355 -8.45 2.34 -9.50
N ALA A 356 -9.36 3.10 -10.13
CA ALA A 356 -9.23 3.56 -11.50
C ALA A 356 -8.05 4.53 -11.63
N ARG A 357 -8.02 5.57 -10.77
CA ARG A 357 -6.92 6.55 -10.72
C ARG A 357 -5.59 5.83 -10.50
N TYR A 358 -5.52 4.93 -9.51
CA TYR A 358 -4.29 4.20 -9.16
C TYR A 358 -3.64 3.51 -10.37
N ARG A 359 -4.46 2.94 -11.27
CA ARG A 359 -3.99 2.26 -12.48
C ARG A 359 -3.68 3.22 -13.60
N PHE A 360 -4.60 4.12 -13.94
CA PHE A 360 -4.39 5.07 -15.03
C PHE A 360 -3.22 6.02 -14.76
N GLU A 361 -2.98 6.45 -13.51
CA GLU A 361 -1.85 7.33 -13.17
C GLU A 361 -0.48 6.65 -13.31
N ARG A 362 -0.43 5.32 -13.26
CA ARG A 362 0.80 4.51 -13.49
C ARG A 362 0.93 4.07 -14.95
N GLY A 363 -0.17 4.07 -15.69
CA GLY A 363 -0.26 3.57 -17.06
C GLY A 363 -1.06 2.27 -17.12
N VAL A 364 -1.82 2.10 -18.20
CA VAL A 364 -2.60 0.89 -18.50
C VAL A 364 -2.29 0.46 -19.93
N ASP A 365 -2.40 -0.84 -20.21
CA ASP A 365 -2.06 -1.41 -21.52
C ASP A 365 -2.94 -0.85 -22.65
N PRO A 366 -2.44 0.02 -23.56
CA PRO A 366 -3.24 0.65 -24.60
C PRO A 366 -3.90 -0.36 -25.54
N GLU A 367 -3.24 -1.49 -25.83
CA GLU A 367 -3.77 -2.54 -26.71
C GLU A 367 -4.94 -3.31 -26.06
N PHE A 368 -5.09 -3.23 -24.74
CA PHE A 368 -6.22 -3.83 -24.02
C PHE A 368 -7.45 -2.93 -23.95
N MET A 369 -7.47 -1.77 -24.61
CA MET A 369 -8.66 -0.90 -24.65
C MET A 369 -9.87 -1.60 -25.31
N VAL A 370 -9.70 -2.09 -26.53
CA VAL A 370 -10.79 -2.78 -27.25
C VAL A 370 -11.09 -4.16 -26.63
N PRO A 371 -10.09 -5.02 -26.32
CA PRO A 371 -10.33 -6.25 -25.56
C PRO A 371 -11.06 -6.01 -24.23
N GLY A 372 -10.82 -4.88 -23.55
CA GLY A 372 -11.48 -4.51 -22.31
C GLY A 372 -12.99 -4.37 -22.45
N VAL A 373 -13.46 -3.62 -23.47
CA VAL A 373 -14.90 -3.48 -23.72
C VAL A 373 -15.53 -4.80 -24.18
N GLU A 374 -14.81 -5.63 -24.93
CA GLU A 374 -15.28 -6.96 -25.34
C GLU A 374 -15.43 -7.92 -24.15
N LEU A 375 -14.47 -7.92 -23.22
CA LEU A 375 -14.54 -8.72 -21.99
C LEU A 375 -15.68 -8.26 -21.09
N ALA A 376 -15.84 -6.95 -20.89
CA ALA A 376 -16.95 -6.42 -20.11
C ALA A 376 -18.30 -6.73 -20.77
N THR A 377 -18.41 -6.59 -22.10
CA THR A 377 -19.60 -7.00 -22.84
C THR A 377 -19.92 -8.46 -22.57
N LYS A 378 -18.93 -9.36 -22.68
CA LYS A 378 -19.12 -10.78 -22.38
C LYS A 378 -19.73 -11.00 -21.00
N LEU A 379 -19.15 -10.38 -19.97
CA LEU A 379 -19.60 -10.56 -18.60
C LEU A 379 -20.99 -9.96 -18.37
N VAL A 380 -21.31 -8.83 -19.00
CA VAL A 380 -22.66 -8.23 -18.97
C VAL A 380 -23.66 -9.18 -19.60
N LEU A 381 -23.36 -9.78 -20.75
CA LEU A 381 -24.26 -10.75 -21.40
C LEU A 381 -24.44 -12.01 -20.55
N ASP A 382 -23.35 -12.53 -19.98
CA ASP A 382 -23.36 -13.74 -19.17
C ASP A 382 -24.19 -13.56 -17.87
N PHE A 383 -24.16 -12.37 -17.24
CA PHE A 383 -24.80 -12.14 -15.93
C PHE A 383 -26.10 -11.35 -15.98
N CYS A 384 -26.21 -10.38 -16.88
CA CYS A 384 -27.33 -9.45 -16.99
C CYS A 384 -28.17 -9.68 -18.26
N GLY A 385 -27.67 -10.43 -19.24
CA GLY A 385 -28.32 -10.61 -20.54
C GLY A 385 -28.22 -9.38 -21.44
N GLY A 386 -29.20 -9.22 -22.33
CA GLY A 386 -29.29 -8.10 -23.27
C GLY A 386 -28.68 -8.35 -24.65
N THR A 387 -28.70 -7.33 -25.50
CA THR A 387 -28.19 -7.37 -26.88
C THR A 387 -27.18 -6.23 -27.10
N PRO A 388 -25.91 -6.54 -27.44
CA PRO A 388 -24.89 -5.53 -27.65
C PRO A 388 -25.00 -4.91 -29.05
N THR A 389 -24.62 -3.65 -29.21
CA THR A 389 -24.37 -3.03 -30.52
C THR A 389 -22.94 -3.30 -30.99
N GLU A 390 -22.61 -2.89 -32.21
CA GLU A 390 -21.21 -2.75 -32.64
C GLU A 390 -20.46 -1.80 -31.69
N THR A 391 -19.16 -2.06 -31.49
CA THR A 391 -18.29 -1.19 -30.68
C THR A 391 -17.94 0.05 -31.49
N GLU A 392 -18.13 1.21 -30.90
CA GLU A 392 -17.62 2.47 -31.42
C GLU A 392 -16.22 2.73 -30.87
N VAL A 393 -15.23 2.90 -31.74
CA VAL A 393 -13.85 3.19 -31.37
C VAL A 393 -13.44 4.53 -31.97
N VAL A 394 -12.95 5.45 -31.13
CA VAL A 394 -12.58 6.81 -31.51
C VAL A 394 -11.17 7.13 -31.01
N GLY A 395 -10.38 7.84 -31.82
CA GLY A 395 -9.06 8.37 -31.48
C GLY A 395 -7.89 7.37 -31.52
N TYR A 396 -8.15 6.07 -31.30
CA TYR A 396 -7.06 5.09 -31.16
C TYR A 396 -6.35 4.75 -32.48
N ALA A 397 -5.08 5.13 -32.58
CA ALA A 397 -4.24 4.87 -33.75
C ALA A 397 -3.46 3.54 -33.69
N GLY A 398 -3.64 2.75 -32.62
CA GLY A 398 -2.81 1.58 -32.32
C GLY A 398 -1.55 1.92 -31.52
N HIS A 399 -1.03 0.95 -30.77
CA HIS A 399 0.21 1.11 -30.03
C HIS A 399 1.41 1.04 -30.98
N VAL A 400 2.31 2.02 -30.87
CA VAL A 400 3.59 2.00 -31.57
C VAL A 400 4.62 1.34 -30.66
N GLU A 401 5.05 0.13 -31.02
CA GLU A 401 6.04 -0.61 -30.24
C GLU A 401 7.35 0.15 -30.13
N LYS A 402 7.82 0.32 -28.90
CA LYS A 402 9.16 0.85 -28.65
C LYS A 402 10.20 -0.23 -28.92
N ILE A 403 11.20 0.08 -29.75
CA ILE A 403 12.30 -0.84 -30.05
C ILE A 403 13.56 -0.36 -29.35
N VAL A 404 14.12 -1.20 -28.48
CA VAL A 404 15.36 -0.94 -27.77
C VAL A 404 16.49 -1.76 -28.39
N SER A 405 17.57 -1.10 -28.77
CA SER A 405 18.81 -1.80 -29.16
C SER A 405 19.53 -2.28 -27.90
N PHE A 406 19.73 -3.59 -27.81
CA PHE A 406 20.17 -4.27 -26.59
C PHE A 406 21.43 -5.09 -26.82
N PRO A 407 22.61 -4.60 -26.42
CA PRO A 407 23.82 -5.40 -26.34
C PRO A 407 23.73 -6.39 -25.18
N LEU A 408 23.78 -7.69 -25.44
CA LEU A 408 23.65 -8.72 -24.40
C LEU A 408 24.78 -8.65 -23.36
N SER A 409 25.92 -8.09 -23.73
CA SER A 409 27.06 -7.82 -22.84
C SER A 409 26.73 -6.85 -21.71
N GLU A 410 25.66 -6.04 -21.84
CA GLU A 410 25.22 -5.12 -20.80
C GLU A 410 24.73 -5.83 -19.55
N VAL A 411 24.18 -7.05 -19.67
CA VAL A 411 23.77 -7.86 -18.51
C VAL A 411 24.96 -8.06 -17.59
N LYS A 412 26.05 -8.67 -18.11
CA LYS A 412 27.28 -8.87 -17.34
C LYS A 412 27.91 -7.56 -16.88
N ARG A 413 27.92 -6.52 -17.73
CA ARG A 413 28.56 -5.24 -17.42
C ARG A 413 27.89 -4.53 -16.23
N LEU A 414 26.56 -4.60 -16.14
CA LEU A 414 25.77 -3.89 -15.12
C LEU A 414 25.52 -4.73 -13.87
N THR A 415 25.34 -6.05 -13.99
CA THR A 415 24.97 -6.91 -12.86
C THR A 415 26.07 -7.86 -12.42
N GLY A 416 27.09 -8.08 -13.26
CA GLY A 416 28.11 -9.11 -13.04
C GLY A 416 27.65 -10.54 -13.35
N ILE A 417 26.37 -10.75 -13.68
CA ILE A 417 25.81 -12.08 -13.97
C ILE A 417 26.11 -12.47 -15.42
N GLU A 418 26.55 -13.70 -15.63
CA GLU A 418 26.64 -14.30 -16.96
C GLU A 418 25.36 -15.07 -17.29
N VAL A 419 24.52 -14.50 -18.14
CA VAL A 419 23.35 -15.19 -18.70
C VAL A 419 23.62 -15.52 -20.17
N PRO A 420 23.57 -16.81 -20.58
CA PRO A 420 23.73 -17.18 -21.98
C PRO A 420 22.70 -16.49 -22.86
N ARG A 421 23.06 -16.18 -24.12
CA ARG A 421 22.17 -15.53 -25.11
C ARG A 421 20.77 -16.13 -25.10
N ASP A 422 20.68 -17.44 -25.30
CA ASP A 422 19.39 -18.12 -25.43
C ASP A 422 18.57 -18.07 -24.13
N GLY A 423 19.23 -18.01 -22.98
CA GLY A 423 18.60 -17.77 -21.68
C GLY A 423 18.00 -16.37 -21.58
N SER A 424 18.77 -15.33 -21.91
CA SER A 424 18.29 -13.94 -21.93
C SER A 424 17.11 -13.75 -22.88
N LEU A 425 17.21 -14.34 -24.08
CA LEU A 425 16.13 -14.30 -25.07
C LEU A 425 14.87 -15.01 -24.57
N ALA A 426 15.02 -16.20 -24.00
CA ALA A 426 13.88 -16.95 -23.48
C ALA A 426 13.17 -16.19 -22.35
N ILE A 427 13.93 -15.57 -21.43
CA ILE A 427 13.37 -14.73 -20.36
C ILE A 427 12.55 -13.58 -20.94
N LEU A 428 13.15 -12.78 -21.82
CA LEU A 428 12.49 -11.64 -22.47
C LEU A 428 11.23 -12.08 -23.24
N SER A 429 11.32 -13.15 -24.01
CA SER A 429 10.18 -13.69 -24.75
C SER A 429 9.05 -14.16 -23.85
N ARG A 430 9.34 -14.82 -22.71
CA ARG A 430 8.29 -15.26 -21.76
C ARG A 430 7.61 -14.09 -21.07
N LEU A 431 8.33 -12.99 -20.84
CA LEU A 431 7.78 -11.73 -20.34
C LEU A 431 6.95 -10.98 -21.37
N GLY A 432 6.99 -11.40 -22.64
CA GLY A 432 6.22 -10.85 -23.76
C GLY A 432 6.97 -9.80 -24.59
N PHE A 433 8.26 -9.56 -24.31
CA PHE A 433 9.11 -8.82 -25.23
C PHE A 433 9.35 -9.62 -26.50
N LYS A 434 9.64 -8.95 -27.61
CA LYS A 434 9.97 -9.60 -28.87
C LYS A 434 11.43 -9.32 -29.23
N PRO A 435 12.37 -10.16 -28.74
CA PRO A 435 13.76 -10.01 -29.11
C PRO A 435 14.03 -10.59 -30.51
N GLU A 436 14.64 -9.79 -31.38
CA GLU A 436 14.98 -10.15 -32.76
C GLU A 436 16.42 -9.77 -33.10
N GLY A 437 17.09 -10.63 -33.88
CA GLY A 437 18.42 -10.35 -34.42
C GLY A 437 19.43 -11.49 -34.25
N VAL A 438 20.49 -11.42 -35.05
CA VAL A 438 21.63 -12.35 -35.05
C VAL A 438 22.87 -11.56 -34.62
N GLY A 439 23.60 -12.06 -33.62
CA GLY A 439 24.80 -11.42 -33.06
C GLY A 439 24.67 -11.03 -31.58
N ASP A 440 25.61 -10.21 -31.11
CA ASP A 440 25.75 -9.78 -29.71
C ASP A 440 24.86 -8.59 -29.33
N VAL A 441 24.34 -7.89 -30.33
CA VAL A 441 23.38 -6.79 -30.18
C VAL A 441 22.11 -7.18 -30.91
N ILE A 442 20.99 -7.12 -30.20
CA ILE A 442 19.66 -7.46 -30.72
C ILE A 442 18.73 -6.25 -30.61
N ASN A 443 17.63 -6.28 -31.33
CA ASN A 443 16.52 -5.35 -31.14
C ASN A 443 15.45 -6.03 -30.28
N VAL A 444 14.90 -5.31 -29.32
CA VAL A 444 13.85 -5.83 -28.44
C VAL A 444 12.65 -4.91 -28.54
N ALA A 445 11.53 -5.41 -29.07
CA ALA A 445 10.27 -4.69 -29.02
C ALA A 445 9.66 -4.85 -27.62
N VAL A 446 9.29 -3.70 -27.03
CA VAL A 446 8.67 -3.60 -25.71
C VAL A 446 7.17 -3.87 -25.85
N PRO A 447 6.57 -4.74 -25.00
CA PRO A 447 5.14 -4.98 -25.03
C PRO A 447 4.36 -3.77 -24.51
N SER A 448 3.14 -3.58 -25.02
CA SER A 448 2.31 -2.40 -24.76
C SER A 448 1.97 -2.16 -23.27
N TRP A 449 1.96 -3.20 -22.45
CA TRP A 449 1.73 -3.10 -21.00
C TRP A 449 2.95 -2.70 -20.17
N ARG A 450 4.12 -2.46 -20.79
CA ARG A 450 5.38 -2.08 -20.12
C ARG A 450 5.83 -0.66 -20.45
N PRO A 451 5.10 0.38 -19.98
CA PRO A 451 5.46 1.77 -20.22
C PRO A 451 6.72 2.21 -19.46
N ASP A 452 7.23 1.39 -18.54
CA ASP A 452 8.41 1.62 -17.71
C ASP A 452 9.74 1.31 -18.42
N VAL A 453 9.70 0.61 -19.56
CA VAL A 453 10.92 0.18 -20.26
C VAL A 453 11.33 1.22 -21.29
N ASP A 454 12.38 1.97 -20.99
CA ASP A 454 12.88 3.05 -21.83
C ASP A 454 14.19 2.76 -22.56
N GLY A 455 15.01 1.86 -22.03
CA GLY A 455 16.32 1.56 -22.58
C GLY A 455 16.95 0.26 -22.10
N LYS A 456 18.25 0.13 -22.40
CA LYS A 456 19.01 -1.11 -22.18
C LYS A 456 19.09 -1.54 -20.71
N ALA A 457 19.13 -0.58 -19.77
CA ALA A 457 19.25 -0.88 -18.35
C ALA A 457 18.00 -1.58 -17.82
N ASP A 458 16.82 -1.18 -18.31
CA ASP A 458 15.54 -1.77 -17.93
C ASP A 458 15.44 -3.21 -18.47
N LEU A 459 15.93 -3.46 -19.69
CA LEU A 459 16.04 -4.84 -20.21
C LEU A 459 17.05 -5.70 -19.43
N VAL A 460 18.14 -5.10 -18.94
CA VAL A 460 19.06 -5.81 -18.03
C VAL A 460 18.35 -6.17 -16.73
N GLU A 461 17.55 -5.27 -16.15
CA GLU A 461 16.76 -5.54 -14.96
C GLU A 461 15.79 -6.70 -15.19
N GLU A 462 15.06 -6.73 -16.32
CA GLU A 462 14.13 -7.81 -16.65
C GLU A 462 14.83 -9.17 -16.74
N VAL A 463 16.01 -9.22 -17.36
CA VAL A 463 16.81 -10.45 -17.42
C VAL A 463 17.28 -10.84 -16.01
N MET A 464 17.81 -9.87 -15.25
CA MET A 464 18.36 -10.09 -13.91
C MET A 464 17.32 -10.59 -12.93
N ARG A 465 16.14 -9.94 -12.84
CA ARG A 465 15.12 -10.26 -11.83
C ARG A 465 14.52 -11.65 -12.05
N ILE A 466 14.36 -12.08 -13.31
CA ILE A 466 13.85 -13.42 -13.63
C ILE A 466 14.94 -14.47 -13.50
N HIS A 467 16.18 -14.14 -13.85
CA HIS A 467 17.31 -15.04 -13.64
C HIS A 467 17.60 -15.26 -12.15
N GLY A 468 17.41 -14.22 -11.33
CA GLY A 468 17.57 -14.25 -9.87
C GLY A 468 18.66 -13.30 -9.41
N VAL A 469 18.28 -12.35 -8.56
CA VAL A 469 19.21 -11.40 -7.91
C VAL A 469 20.21 -12.13 -7.01
N ASP A 470 19.80 -13.24 -6.39
CA ASP A 470 20.65 -14.07 -5.53
C ASP A 470 21.84 -14.71 -6.27
N ASN A 471 21.81 -14.73 -7.61
CA ASN A 471 22.92 -15.21 -8.43
C ASN A 471 24.03 -14.15 -8.62
N ILE A 472 23.84 -12.93 -8.12
CA ILE A 472 24.89 -11.89 -8.12
C ILE A 472 25.93 -12.24 -7.06
N ALA A 473 27.10 -12.69 -7.51
CA ALA A 473 28.22 -12.91 -6.61
C ALA A 473 28.74 -11.58 -6.05
N PRO A 474 28.94 -11.44 -4.73
CA PRO A 474 29.53 -10.24 -4.16
C PRO A 474 30.97 -10.07 -4.67
N GLN A 475 31.27 -8.91 -5.24
CA GLN A 475 32.60 -8.55 -5.72
C GLN A 475 33.11 -7.31 -4.99
N PRO A 476 34.37 -7.30 -4.51
CA PRO A 476 34.94 -6.09 -3.97
C PRO A 476 35.03 -5.02 -5.08
N LEU A 477 34.72 -3.78 -4.74
CA LEU A 477 34.96 -2.66 -5.65
C LEU A 477 36.46 -2.61 -6.00
N GLY A 478 36.77 -2.45 -7.29
CA GLY A 478 38.14 -2.30 -7.74
C GLY A 478 38.82 -1.13 -7.05
N ALA A 479 40.05 -1.34 -6.57
CA ALA A 479 40.84 -0.24 -6.01
C ALA A 479 41.14 0.77 -7.12
N HIS A 480 40.58 1.97 -7.01
CA HIS A 480 41.05 3.09 -7.79
C HIS A 480 42.34 3.58 -7.11
N ASP A 481 43.48 3.45 -7.78
CA ASP A 481 44.77 3.96 -7.31
C ASP A 481 44.73 5.49 -7.16
N ALA A 482 44.22 5.97 -6.04
CA ALA A 482 44.24 7.38 -5.66
C ALA A 482 44.68 7.49 -4.20
N VAL A 483 45.86 8.07 -4.00
CA VAL A 483 46.36 8.46 -2.68
C VAL A 483 45.35 9.41 -2.05
N ASN A 484 44.73 9.01 -0.93
CA ASN A 484 43.71 9.79 -0.24
C ASN A 484 44.20 11.22 0.05
N ALA A 485 43.67 12.22 -0.67
CA ALA A 485 43.74 13.62 -0.25
C ALA A 485 43.05 13.79 1.11
N LYS A 486 43.26 14.93 1.81
CA LYS A 486 42.50 15.21 3.05
C LYS A 486 41.00 15.12 2.77
N ILE A 487 40.38 14.00 3.18
CA ILE A 487 39.01 13.64 2.83
C ILE A 487 37.99 14.52 3.58
N LEU A 488 38.34 15.01 4.77
CA LEU A 488 37.42 15.76 5.63
C LEU A 488 37.56 17.26 5.45
N THR A 489 36.42 17.94 5.31
CA THR A 489 36.36 19.41 5.35
C THR A 489 36.68 19.92 6.75
N VAL A 490 37.12 21.19 6.84
CA VAL A 490 37.37 21.84 8.13
C VAL A 490 36.16 21.77 9.05
N LEU A 491 34.95 21.94 8.51
CA LEU A 491 33.71 21.86 9.28
C LEU A 491 33.45 20.46 9.83
N GLN A 492 33.71 19.41 9.04
CA GLN A 492 33.58 18.01 9.50
C GLN A 492 34.57 17.69 10.63
N VAL A 493 35.82 18.15 10.51
CA VAL A 493 36.84 18.00 11.56
C VAL A 493 36.41 18.71 12.84
N ARG A 494 36.02 19.98 12.74
CA ARG A 494 35.58 20.78 13.89
C ARG A 494 34.32 20.21 14.56
N THR A 495 33.36 19.74 13.77
CA THR A 495 32.14 19.09 14.29
C THR A 495 32.49 17.88 15.16
N ARG A 496 33.37 17.01 14.68
CA ARG A 496 33.81 15.82 15.43
C ARG A 496 34.59 16.21 16.69
N ALA A 497 35.45 17.22 16.59
CA ALA A 497 36.23 17.72 17.70
C ALA A 497 35.35 18.34 18.80
N ALA A 498 34.39 19.19 18.44
CA ALA A 498 33.42 19.79 19.36
C ALA A 498 32.59 18.72 20.09
N LYS A 499 32.05 17.74 19.36
CA LYS A 499 31.28 16.63 19.97
C LYS A 499 32.11 15.87 21.00
N ARG A 500 33.35 15.51 20.66
CA ARG A 500 34.26 14.80 21.58
C ARG A 500 34.61 15.66 22.79
N ALA A 501 34.89 16.95 22.59
CA ALA A 501 35.21 17.86 23.67
C ALA A 501 34.05 17.98 24.67
N LEU A 502 32.83 18.21 24.19
CA LEU A 502 31.64 18.31 25.04
C LEU A 502 31.32 16.98 25.77
N ALA A 503 31.55 15.84 25.11
CA ALA A 503 31.44 14.53 25.76
C ALA A 503 32.49 14.33 26.87
N VAL A 504 33.75 14.72 26.62
CA VAL A 504 34.83 14.69 27.65
C VAL A 504 34.51 15.63 28.82
N ARG A 505 33.77 16.71 28.56
CA ARG A 505 33.19 17.58 29.59
C ARG A 505 32.01 16.95 30.34
N GLY A 506 31.75 15.66 30.19
CA GLY A 506 30.70 14.95 30.94
C GLY A 506 29.28 15.29 30.50
N MET A 507 29.11 15.84 29.30
CA MET A 507 27.81 16.12 28.72
C MET A 507 27.36 14.94 27.85
N MET A 508 26.06 14.70 27.77
CA MET A 508 25.45 13.68 26.93
C MET A 508 24.94 14.30 25.63
N GLU A 509 25.23 13.66 24.49
CA GLU A 509 24.73 14.14 23.21
C GLU A 509 23.22 13.93 23.10
N ALA A 510 22.49 14.97 22.75
CA ALA A 510 21.08 14.94 22.42
C ALA A 510 20.88 15.24 20.93
N VAL A 511 19.82 14.66 20.35
CA VAL A 511 19.38 14.95 18.97
C VAL A 511 17.93 15.42 19.06
N THR A 512 17.71 16.71 18.80
CA THR A 512 16.37 17.32 18.84
C THR A 512 15.88 17.65 17.44
N TRP A 513 14.56 17.69 17.26
CA TRP A 513 13.93 18.07 16.01
C TRP A 513 14.45 19.41 15.48
N SER A 514 14.65 19.50 14.16
CA SER A 514 15.06 20.74 13.48
C SER A 514 13.92 21.76 13.37
N PHE A 515 12.67 21.29 13.37
CA PHE A 515 11.47 22.11 13.46
C PHE A 515 10.89 22.00 14.87
N ILE A 516 10.42 23.11 15.42
CA ILE A 516 10.00 23.28 16.81
C ILE A 516 8.72 24.12 16.88
N PRO A 517 8.07 24.22 18.06
CA PRO A 517 6.93 25.11 18.21
C PRO A 517 7.28 26.57 17.95
N ALA A 518 6.41 27.28 17.23
CA ALA A 518 6.56 28.71 16.91
C ALA A 518 6.91 29.54 18.15
N LYS A 519 6.18 29.32 19.24
CA LYS A 519 6.42 29.98 20.54
C LYS A 519 7.83 29.73 21.08
N HIS A 520 8.40 28.56 20.85
CA HIS A 520 9.77 28.26 21.26
C HIS A 520 10.79 28.92 20.31
N ALA A 521 10.51 28.97 19.02
CA ALA A 521 11.37 29.66 18.06
C ALA A 521 11.42 31.18 18.34
N GLU A 522 10.26 31.81 18.58
CA GLU A 522 10.13 33.23 18.92
C GLU A 522 11.02 33.64 20.10
N LEU A 523 11.06 32.83 21.17
CA LEU A 523 11.90 33.09 22.36
C LEU A 523 13.41 33.10 22.07
N PHE A 524 13.84 32.54 20.94
CA PHE A 524 15.24 32.44 20.53
C PHE A 524 15.50 33.12 19.17
N GLY A 525 14.72 34.15 18.82
CA GLY A 525 14.95 35.00 17.65
C GLY A 525 14.43 34.42 16.33
N GLY A 526 13.44 33.53 16.39
CA GLY A 526 12.70 32.99 15.25
C GLY A 526 11.56 33.90 14.77
N ASP A 527 10.49 33.30 14.25
CA ASP A 527 9.29 33.94 13.64
C ASP A 527 9.44 34.47 12.19
N GLN A 528 10.46 34.00 11.48
CA GLN A 528 10.57 34.31 10.05
C GLN A 528 9.58 33.47 9.25
N THR A 529 8.68 34.11 8.49
CA THR A 529 7.71 33.43 7.62
C THR A 529 8.39 32.44 6.66
N ALA A 530 9.58 32.77 6.15
CA ALA A 530 10.36 31.91 5.26
C ALA A 530 10.85 30.61 5.93
N LEU A 531 10.87 30.55 7.26
CA LEU A 531 11.29 29.39 8.05
C LEU A 531 10.12 28.59 8.63
N LYS A 532 8.87 28.93 8.24
CA LYS A 532 7.69 28.16 8.60
C LYS A 532 7.42 27.08 7.56
N LEU A 533 7.24 25.85 8.02
CA LEU A 533 6.87 24.72 7.18
C LEU A 533 5.46 24.94 6.63
N ALA A 534 5.29 24.80 5.31
CA ALA A 534 3.97 24.89 4.68
C ALA A 534 3.04 23.74 5.13
N ASN A 535 3.59 22.54 5.29
CA ASN A 535 2.87 21.32 5.68
C ASN A 535 3.58 20.64 6.86
N PRO A 536 3.50 21.17 8.09
CA PRO A 536 4.15 20.58 9.24
C PRO A 536 3.48 19.26 9.63
N ILE A 537 4.26 18.30 10.15
CA ILE A 537 3.74 17.00 10.60
C ILE A 537 2.77 17.13 11.78
N ALA A 538 2.91 18.19 12.57
CA ALA A 538 2.02 18.55 13.66
C ALA A 538 1.88 20.08 13.72
N ALA A 539 0.68 20.56 14.08
CA ALA A 539 0.36 21.99 14.10
C ALA A 539 1.25 22.81 15.05
N ASP A 540 1.80 22.18 16.07
CA ASP A 540 2.69 22.77 17.06
C ASP A 540 4.18 22.62 16.71
N MET A 541 4.53 22.14 15.52
CA MET A 541 5.90 21.85 15.08
C MET A 541 6.18 22.49 13.72
N SER A 542 5.93 23.79 13.63
CA SER A 542 5.87 24.55 12.38
C SER A 542 7.14 25.30 11.99
N ASP A 543 8.04 25.60 12.93
CA ASP A 543 9.10 26.58 12.71
C ASP A 543 10.49 25.95 12.75
N MET A 544 11.34 26.23 11.76
CA MET A 544 12.73 25.79 11.79
C MET A 544 13.50 26.48 12.92
N ARG A 545 14.30 25.72 13.67
CA ARG A 545 14.96 26.21 14.90
C ARG A 545 16.03 27.27 14.59
N PRO A 546 15.96 28.47 15.18
CA PRO A 546 17.01 29.49 15.06
C PRO A 546 18.23 29.17 15.95
N SER A 547 18.03 28.31 16.96
CA SER A 547 19.04 27.91 17.95
C SER A 547 18.82 26.45 18.36
N LEU A 548 19.87 25.78 18.84
CA LEU A 548 19.77 24.44 19.43
C LEU A 548 19.23 24.47 20.87
N LEU A 549 19.30 25.63 21.54
CA LEU A 549 18.90 25.79 22.93
C LEU A 549 17.41 25.48 23.21
N PRO A 550 16.42 25.91 22.40
CA PRO A 550 15.02 25.57 22.67
C PRO A 550 14.79 24.06 22.78
N GLY A 551 15.37 23.28 21.87
CA GLY A 551 15.29 21.82 21.88
C GLY A 551 15.99 21.21 23.10
N LEU A 552 17.20 21.66 23.41
CA LEU A 552 17.98 21.18 24.55
C LEU A 552 17.32 21.50 25.90
N ILE A 553 16.74 22.70 26.04
CA ILE A 553 16.02 23.13 27.26
C ILE A 553 14.74 22.30 27.42
N ALA A 554 13.95 22.11 26.36
CA ALA A 554 12.78 21.26 26.40
C ALA A 554 13.15 19.80 26.75
N ALA A 555 14.26 19.29 26.23
CA ALA A 555 14.77 17.97 26.60
C ALA A 555 15.20 17.90 28.08
N ALA A 556 15.87 18.93 28.59
CA ALA A 556 16.24 19.01 30.00
C ALA A 556 15.02 19.07 30.93
N GLN A 557 13.98 19.82 30.55
CA GLN A 557 12.72 19.88 31.29
C GLN A 557 11.99 18.53 31.30
N ARG A 558 11.88 17.87 30.14
CA ARG A 558 11.26 16.53 30.06
C ARG A 558 11.95 15.49 30.94
N ASN A 559 13.27 15.60 31.13
CA ASN A 559 14.00 14.75 32.08
C ASN A 559 13.65 15.10 33.52
N ALA A 560 13.61 16.41 33.84
CA ALA A 560 13.25 16.89 35.17
C ALA A 560 11.82 16.46 35.58
N ASP A 561 10.86 16.52 34.66
CA ASP A 561 9.48 16.07 34.88
C ASP A 561 9.39 14.57 35.19
N LYS A 562 10.40 13.79 34.79
CA LYS A 562 10.54 12.36 35.09
C LYS A 562 11.42 12.07 36.31
N GLY A 563 11.73 13.09 37.11
CA GLY A 563 12.55 12.98 38.32
C GLY A 563 14.06 13.00 38.06
N ILE A 564 14.51 13.21 36.83
CA ILE A 564 15.93 13.31 36.47
C ILE A 564 16.28 14.80 36.35
N GLY A 565 16.48 15.45 37.50
CA GLY A 565 16.67 16.89 37.58
C GLY A 565 18.06 17.38 37.18
N ASP A 566 19.09 16.55 37.37
CA ASP A 566 20.50 16.86 37.10
C ASP A 566 20.89 16.32 35.72
N VAL A 567 20.97 17.21 34.72
CA VAL A 567 21.32 16.84 33.35
C VAL A 567 22.35 17.79 32.75
N ALA A 568 23.25 17.24 31.94
CA ALA A 568 24.19 17.98 31.10
C ALA A 568 24.03 17.45 29.67
N LEU A 569 23.41 18.24 28.79
CA LEU A 569 23.07 17.85 27.43
C LEU A 569 23.78 18.76 26.43
N PHE A 570 24.22 18.21 25.30
CA PHE A 570 24.77 19.00 24.20
C PHE A 570 24.27 18.52 22.83
N GLU A 571 24.29 19.39 21.83
CA GLU A 571 24.05 19.03 20.43
C GLU A 571 25.04 19.80 19.54
N VAL A 572 25.53 19.15 18.47
CA VAL A 572 26.30 19.81 17.40
C VAL A 572 25.63 19.56 16.06
N SER A 573 24.80 20.52 15.63
CA SER A 573 23.88 20.35 14.50
C SER A 573 23.52 21.67 13.82
N GLY A 574 22.63 21.60 12.84
CA GLY A 574 22.17 22.74 12.05
C GLY A 574 21.21 23.66 12.81
N THR A 575 21.38 24.96 12.62
CA THR A 575 20.42 26.04 12.90
C THR A 575 20.10 26.80 11.61
N TYR A 576 18.92 27.40 11.57
CA TYR A 576 18.37 28.03 10.37
C TYR A 576 18.16 29.51 10.65
N GLU A 577 18.96 30.36 10.03
CA GLU A 577 18.86 31.83 10.14
C GLU A 577 18.04 32.43 8.97
N GLY A 578 17.77 31.62 7.94
CA GLY A 578 16.93 31.92 6.78
C GLY A 578 16.83 30.70 5.85
N ASP A 579 16.10 30.83 4.73
CA ASP A 579 15.77 29.73 3.81
C ASP A 579 16.87 29.44 2.77
N ALA A 580 17.88 30.30 2.66
CA ALA A 580 19.04 30.11 1.79
C ALA A 580 20.12 29.19 2.39
N ALA A 581 20.88 28.52 1.52
CA ALA A 581 21.90 27.55 1.94
C ALA A 581 23.05 28.15 2.77
N ASP A 582 23.41 29.42 2.53
CA ASP A 582 24.42 30.17 3.27
C ASP A 582 23.92 30.71 4.63
N GLN A 583 22.62 30.64 4.87
CA GLN A 583 21.95 31.01 6.13
C GLN A 583 21.70 29.78 7.02
N GLN A 584 22.24 28.62 6.64
CA GLN A 584 22.23 27.42 7.47
C GLN A 584 23.60 27.23 8.12
N ARG A 585 23.63 27.23 9.45
CA ARG A 585 24.88 27.14 10.21
C ARG A 585 24.93 25.85 11.01
N ARG A 586 26.12 25.27 11.11
CA ARG A 586 26.37 24.19 12.07
C ARG A 586 27.01 24.78 13.31
N VAL A 587 26.33 24.62 14.44
CA VAL A 587 26.74 25.17 15.72
C VAL A 587 26.85 24.07 16.77
N ALA A 588 27.57 24.35 17.85
CA ALA A 588 27.62 23.53 19.05
C ALA A 588 26.92 24.29 20.18
N ALA A 589 26.01 23.63 20.89
CA ALA A 589 25.31 24.19 22.04
C ALA A 589 25.23 23.16 23.17
N GLY A 590 25.12 23.65 24.40
CA GLY A 590 25.04 22.83 25.59
C GLY A 590 24.18 23.46 26.68
N VAL A 591 23.53 22.63 27.49
CA VAL A 591 22.74 23.01 28.65
C VAL A 591 23.14 22.14 29.83
N ARG A 592 23.41 22.75 30.98
CA ARG A 592 23.55 22.08 32.27
C ARG A 592 22.44 22.53 33.21
N ARG A 593 21.90 21.61 34.01
CA ARG A 593 20.79 21.85 34.93
C ARG A 593 21.08 21.25 36.31
N GLY A 594 20.58 21.92 37.34
CA GLY A 594 20.64 21.44 38.72
C GLY A 594 22.07 21.48 39.24
N THR A 595 22.59 20.32 39.60
CA THR A 595 23.94 20.09 40.14
C THR A 595 24.83 19.31 39.17
N ALA A 596 24.43 19.15 37.91
CA ALA A 596 25.15 18.38 36.88
C ALA A 596 26.46 19.06 36.42
N LYS A 597 27.48 19.02 37.27
CA LYS A 597 28.84 19.50 36.99
C LYS A 597 29.72 18.40 36.44
N LEU A 598 30.94 18.75 36.04
CA LEU A 598 31.92 17.77 35.55
C LEU A 598 32.44 16.86 36.67
N ASP A 599 32.59 17.39 37.88
CA ASP A 599 33.09 16.68 39.06
C ASP A 599 32.04 15.79 39.74
N GLY A 600 30.78 15.86 39.30
CA GLY A 600 29.69 14.99 39.75
C GLY A 600 28.34 15.71 39.76
N SER A 601 27.30 14.97 40.16
CA SER A 601 25.96 15.50 40.35
C SER A 601 25.30 14.92 41.60
N GLY A 602 24.32 15.63 42.14
CA GLY A 602 23.47 15.21 43.24
C GLY A 602 24.25 14.86 44.50
N ARG A 603 23.84 13.77 45.15
CA ARG A 603 24.46 13.28 46.38
C ARG A 603 25.64 12.39 46.04
N HIS A 604 26.77 12.65 46.68
CA HIS A 604 27.96 11.84 46.55
C HIS A 604 28.64 11.66 47.92
N TRP A 605 29.24 10.48 48.14
CA TRP A 605 29.79 10.09 49.44
C TRP A 605 30.96 10.99 49.90
N ALA A 606 31.68 11.58 48.95
CA ALA A 606 32.77 12.53 49.20
C ALA A 606 32.29 13.99 49.39
N GLY A 607 30.98 14.24 49.37
CA GLY A 607 30.36 15.56 49.42
C GLY A 607 29.38 15.77 48.28
N ASN A 608 28.25 16.45 48.55
CA ASN A 608 27.23 16.72 47.54
C ASN A 608 27.72 17.73 46.50
N ALA A 609 27.31 17.56 45.24
CA ALA A 609 27.61 18.51 44.19
C ALA A 609 26.88 19.84 44.42
N GLY A 610 27.57 20.96 44.17
CA GLY A 610 26.95 22.28 44.19
C GLY A 610 26.14 22.56 42.93
N SER A 611 25.28 23.59 42.97
CA SER A 611 24.54 24.03 41.79
C SER A 611 25.46 24.45 40.65
N VAL A 612 25.09 24.09 39.43
CA VAL A 612 25.72 24.55 38.19
C VAL A 612 25.69 26.08 38.14
N GLY A 613 26.83 26.67 37.76
CA GLY A 613 26.96 28.11 37.55
C GLY A 613 27.42 28.47 36.14
N VAL A 614 27.46 29.77 35.85
CA VAL A 614 27.89 30.30 34.53
C VAL A 614 29.32 29.87 34.16
N PHE A 615 30.20 29.67 35.14
CA PHE A 615 31.57 29.24 34.90
C PHE A 615 31.69 27.79 34.42
N ASP A 616 30.73 26.92 34.78
CA ASP A 616 30.67 25.55 34.26
C ASP A 616 30.35 25.55 32.77
N ALA A 617 29.33 26.31 32.36
CA ALA A 617 28.96 26.49 30.96
C ALA A 617 30.07 27.17 30.14
N LYS A 618 30.73 28.18 30.72
CA LYS A 618 31.89 28.84 30.11
C LYS A 618 33.03 27.86 29.86
N ALA A 619 33.34 26.98 30.82
CA ALA A 619 34.39 25.99 30.67
C ALA A 619 34.08 25.00 29.53
N ASP A 620 32.82 24.59 29.38
CA ASP A 620 32.40 23.71 28.28
C ASP A 620 32.51 24.40 26.92
N ALA A 621 32.08 25.66 26.83
CA ALA A 621 32.18 26.47 25.60
C ALA A 621 33.64 26.68 25.18
N ILE A 622 34.53 26.99 26.14
CA ILE A 622 35.98 27.12 25.88
C ILE A 622 36.55 25.79 25.39
N ALA A 623 36.23 24.67 26.03
CA ALA A 623 36.72 23.36 25.61
C ALA A 623 36.28 22.99 24.19
N ALA A 624 35.02 23.31 23.82
CA ALA A 624 34.53 23.09 22.46
C ALA A 624 35.23 23.99 21.43
N LEU A 625 35.45 25.27 21.76
CA LEU A 625 36.15 26.24 20.91
C LEU A 625 37.63 25.86 20.72
N GLU A 626 38.32 25.48 21.79
CA GLU A 626 39.72 25.02 21.77
C GLU A 626 39.86 23.77 20.88
N ALA A 627 38.96 22.79 21.04
CA ALA A 627 38.94 21.59 20.20
C ALA A 627 38.69 21.90 18.71
N CYS A 628 38.00 23.01 18.41
CA CYS A 628 37.81 23.50 17.05
C CYS A 628 39.00 24.33 16.50
N GLY A 629 40.05 24.51 17.31
CA GLY A 629 41.26 25.28 16.97
C GLY A 629 41.10 26.79 17.14
N ALA A 630 40.14 27.26 17.96
CA ALA A 630 40.05 28.68 18.30
C ALA A 630 41.20 29.09 19.24
N PRO A 631 41.77 30.29 19.10
CA PRO A 631 42.83 30.78 20.00
C PRO A 631 42.23 31.22 21.35
N VAL A 632 41.87 30.26 22.20
CA VAL A 632 41.06 30.51 23.41
C VAL A 632 41.71 31.48 24.41
N GLU A 633 43.04 31.56 24.44
CA GLU A 633 43.79 32.51 25.27
C GLU A 633 43.56 33.99 24.89
N ARG A 634 43.06 34.25 23.68
CA ARG A 634 42.81 35.60 23.15
C ARG A 634 41.32 35.97 23.09
N LEU A 635 40.44 35.09 23.59
CA LEU A 635 39.01 35.37 23.59
C LEU A 635 38.67 36.49 24.57
N GLN A 636 37.91 37.47 24.09
CA GLN A 636 37.33 38.53 24.91
C GLN A 636 35.88 38.16 25.24
N ILE A 637 35.46 38.45 26.47
CA ILE A 637 34.09 38.26 26.93
C ILE A 637 33.52 39.63 27.19
N GLU A 638 32.49 39.98 26.43
CA GLU A 638 31.79 41.26 26.54
C GLU A 638 30.38 41.04 27.09
N ALA A 639 29.85 42.04 27.80
CA ALA A 639 28.45 42.06 28.20
C ALA A 639 27.56 42.43 27.00
N GLY A 640 26.28 42.06 27.04
CA GLY A 640 25.32 42.38 25.96
C GLY A 640 24.98 41.23 25.01
N GLY A 641 24.97 39.99 25.51
CA GLY A 641 24.46 38.84 24.76
C GLY A 641 22.97 38.94 24.40
N PRO A 642 22.42 37.96 23.65
CA PRO A 642 21.00 37.94 23.29
C PRO A 642 20.05 38.12 24.48
N ALA A 643 18.90 38.76 24.25
CA ALA A 643 17.94 39.13 25.28
C ALA A 643 17.31 37.94 26.06
N TRP A 644 17.47 36.71 25.58
CA TRP A 644 17.04 35.50 26.26
C TRP A 644 18.03 34.96 27.30
N TYR A 645 19.22 35.55 27.43
CA TYR A 645 20.11 35.30 28.57
C TYR A 645 19.82 36.24 29.73
N HIS A 646 20.27 35.87 30.93
CA HIS A 646 20.24 36.77 32.08
C HIS A 646 21.11 38.01 31.78
N PRO A 647 20.61 39.24 32.01
CA PRO A 647 21.33 40.49 31.73
C PRO A 647 22.59 40.67 32.59
#